data_AF-A0A8T3ZD15-F1
#
_entry.id   AF-A0A8T3ZD15-F1
#
_cell.length_a   1.000
_cell.length_b   1.000
_cell.length_c   1.000
_cell.angle_alpha   90.00
_cell.angle_beta   90.00
_cell.angle_gamma   90.00
#
_symmetry.space_group_name_H-M   'P 1'
#
loop_
_entity.id
_entity.type
_entity.pdbx_description
1 polymer ?
#
loop_
_entity_poly.entity_id
_entity_poly.type
_entity_poly.pdbx_seq_one_letter_code
_entity_poly.pdbx_strand_id
1 'polypeptide(L)'
;MNEIPIPLLGLTPTPLGNYLAALGVLKAVSKKWPEARGFWRDDIFHLRGPFGVDDIVKYLAEEWEPTPFIRPWNPDEVEDKKTLDSVPSKFETTRNGLRFSIDQIAQSEKLKTAKNKLKERKDFLNEKGGSKREKQMRIKADETISKLNLSIKEIEKSFSPNLHRDKSPEATVSVIDATLQTLTETKQDRINAPLLGTGGNDGKRDFMRVWMIQIQAIYSPGQIEQSKNWLAHALGVEMNICSPLSEISGNSWFPDAIKIHNSGQQGYYTEHPSNPWLYVLACEGVCILSGSSSRRLGVHAQPSAIFPFVTNPESPYNKATVGHVSAEFWAPIWHKPVTLTEIAGVFRRGRASFSGRSATYPHRMAEAIIAQGTEHGVMAFERHSLSQTTSANTFEALPTGRFKVRQDMVGASQCLAELTTWEDKLPRDSAKIVLGLRRAFEDAVLSVTAEPDDYVTWQHLLITCAEIHRRVDQNKDFRKSCRPVPPLSLRWLKFLDDGSEEFELAAAVASIRGNRNGEEGCGPLRGNIFSVDIFERAQFAPGQPDNSWASFTKSPSNRVVWSGMNLIHDMNEVLRRRSVDSPLTSSLALGGRVMCSPSSLALFLDGQLDDARISKLIPAISLLNWNDQRVEPYNLMAERRGSHNNERNALYTLPRPYLLMKLLFQPYNFITRKYDGLKVRAFGGNRKFPPRAPQALAALMAGDLNRAVSEVTTRLRACGLSPVKMEIPTQSSDYCERIAAALLVPLSTFYMSQSIDMICNPKMEDKNK
;
A
#
# COMPACT_ATOMS: atom_id res chain seq x y z
N MET A 1 12.03 -42.39 -14.49
CA MET A 1 11.10 -41.29 -14.80
C MET A 1 11.92 -40.18 -15.41
N ASN A 2 11.51 -39.55 -16.51
CA ASN A 2 12.24 -38.40 -17.03
C ASN A 2 12.23 -37.30 -15.96
N GLU A 3 13.39 -37.01 -15.38
CA GLU A 3 13.54 -36.07 -14.26
C GLU A 3 13.68 -34.61 -14.70
N ILE A 4 13.86 -34.38 -16.01
CA ILE A 4 14.14 -33.07 -16.58
C ILE A 4 12.83 -32.28 -16.75
N PRO A 5 12.71 -31.08 -16.14
CA PRO A 5 11.57 -30.21 -16.37
C PRO A 5 11.48 -29.73 -17.83
N ILE A 6 10.27 -29.69 -18.38
CA ILE A 6 9.96 -29.22 -19.73
C ILE A 6 9.56 -27.74 -19.64
N PRO A 7 10.32 -26.80 -20.24
CA PRO A 7 9.93 -25.40 -20.32
C PRO A 7 8.83 -25.20 -21.37
N LEU A 8 7.80 -24.43 -21.02
CA LEU A 8 6.73 -24.01 -21.94
C LEU A 8 6.89 -22.50 -22.21
N LEU A 9 7.73 -22.16 -23.20
CA LEU A 9 8.18 -20.79 -23.48
C LEU A 9 7.04 -19.82 -23.82
N GLY A 10 5.91 -20.33 -24.30
CA GLY A 10 4.72 -19.51 -24.59
C GLY A 10 3.91 -19.11 -23.35
N LEU A 11 4.28 -19.62 -22.16
CA LEU A 11 3.53 -19.47 -20.92
C LEU A 11 4.37 -18.71 -19.87
N THR A 12 4.05 -17.44 -19.72
CA THR A 12 4.68 -16.48 -18.81
C THR A 12 3.70 -16.03 -17.71
N PRO A 13 4.19 -15.48 -16.57
CA PRO A 13 3.34 -14.92 -15.52
C PRO A 13 2.48 -13.73 -15.99
N THR A 14 2.92 -13.02 -17.03
CA THR A 14 2.23 -11.87 -17.62
C THR A 14 2.21 -12.00 -19.16
N PRO A 15 1.08 -11.73 -19.83
CA PRO A 15 -0.19 -11.22 -19.33
C PRO A 15 -1.00 -12.27 -18.54
N LEU A 16 -2.07 -11.84 -17.85
CA LEU A 16 -2.90 -12.72 -17.01
C LEU A 16 -3.40 -13.96 -17.77
N GLY A 17 -3.71 -13.82 -19.06
CA GLY A 17 -4.14 -14.92 -19.90
C GLY A 17 -3.10 -16.05 -20.02
N ASN A 18 -1.81 -15.72 -20.10
CA ASN A 18 -0.72 -16.72 -20.11
C ASN A 18 -0.61 -17.43 -18.76
N TYR A 19 -0.74 -16.69 -17.67
CA TYR A 19 -0.77 -17.26 -16.32
C TYR A 19 -1.94 -18.25 -16.15
N LEU A 20 -3.14 -17.87 -16.58
CA LEU A 20 -4.32 -18.74 -16.55
C LEU A 20 -4.14 -19.95 -17.48
N ALA A 21 -3.57 -19.77 -18.66
CA ALA A 21 -3.28 -20.86 -19.59
C ALA A 21 -2.28 -21.86 -18.99
N ALA A 22 -1.25 -21.41 -18.26
CA ALA A 22 -0.34 -22.28 -17.53
C ALA A 22 -1.05 -23.16 -16.49
N LEU A 23 -1.97 -22.57 -15.71
CA LEU A 23 -2.82 -23.32 -14.79
C LEU A 23 -3.71 -24.34 -15.53
N GLY A 24 -4.25 -23.93 -16.68
CA GLY A 24 -5.06 -24.76 -17.56
C GLY A 24 -4.31 -25.96 -18.12
N VAL A 25 -3.08 -25.75 -18.59
CA VAL A 25 -2.21 -26.84 -19.05
C VAL A 25 -1.94 -27.82 -17.92
N LEU A 26 -1.56 -27.33 -16.73
CA LEU A 26 -1.34 -28.21 -15.58
C LEU A 26 -2.60 -29.02 -15.24
N LYS A 27 -3.79 -28.38 -15.25
CA LYS A 27 -5.06 -29.06 -15.02
C LYS A 27 -5.35 -30.12 -16.09
N ALA A 28 -5.11 -29.79 -17.36
CA ALA A 28 -5.34 -30.67 -18.49
C ALA A 28 -4.44 -31.91 -18.43
N VAL A 29 -3.12 -31.74 -18.33
CA VAL A 29 -2.17 -32.86 -18.30
C VAL A 29 -2.35 -33.74 -17.06
N SER A 30 -2.77 -33.16 -15.93
CA SER A 30 -3.03 -33.90 -14.70
C SER A 30 -4.20 -34.89 -14.80
N LYS A 31 -5.08 -34.75 -15.82
CA LYS A 31 -6.13 -35.75 -16.08
C LYS A 31 -5.55 -37.09 -16.54
N LYS A 32 -4.44 -37.08 -17.29
CA LYS A 32 -3.74 -38.29 -17.77
C LYS A 32 -2.58 -38.69 -16.86
N TRP A 33 -1.87 -37.71 -16.32
CA TRP A 33 -0.70 -37.88 -15.46
C TRP A 33 -0.91 -37.16 -14.13
N PRO A 34 -1.60 -37.76 -13.15
CA PRO A 34 -1.94 -37.10 -11.88
C PRO A 34 -0.73 -36.61 -11.07
N GLU A 35 0.44 -37.24 -11.27
CA GLU A 35 1.72 -36.87 -10.67
C GLU A 35 2.43 -35.69 -11.37
N ALA A 36 1.84 -35.15 -12.44
CA ALA A 36 2.34 -33.96 -13.12
C ALA A 36 2.48 -32.79 -12.14
N ARG A 37 3.62 -32.10 -12.22
CA ARG A 37 3.95 -30.96 -11.39
C ARG A 37 4.25 -29.74 -12.24
N GLY A 38 3.69 -28.59 -11.89
CA GLY A 38 3.94 -27.31 -12.54
C GLY A 38 4.69 -26.34 -11.62
N PHE A 39 5.56 -25.50 -12.18
CA PHE A 39 6.26 -24.43 -11.45
C PHE A 39 6.83 -23.35 -12.36
N TRP A 40 7.15 -22.20 -11.79
CA TRP A 40 7.76 -21.08 -12.51
C TRP A 40 9.28 -21.07 -12.30
N ARG A 41 10.03 -20.80 -13.37
CA ARG A 41 11.47 -20.55 -13.33
C ARG A 41 11.80 -19.57 -14.44
N ASP A 42 12.52 -18.49 -14.12
CA ASP A 42 12.94 -17.47 -15.08
C ASP A 42 11.77 -16.95 -15.93
N ASP A 43 10.63 -16.69 -15.28
CA ASP A 43 9.37 -16.26 -15.90
C ASP A 43 8.78 -17.20 -16.96
N ILE A 44 9.19 -18.46 -16.96
CA ILE A 44 8.67 -19.52 -17.82
C ILE A 44 8.01 -20.61 -16.97
N PHE A 45 6.81 -21.05 -17.39
CA PHE A 45 6.15 -22.19 -16.76
C PHE A 45 6.81 -23.50 -17.19
N HIS A 46 7.10 -24.35 -16.22
CA HIS A 46 7.73 -25.65 -16.42
C HIS A 46 6.81 -26.77 -15.94
N LEU A 47 6.80 -27.88 -16.67
CA LEU A 47 6.15 -29.13 -16.26
C LEU A 47 7.19 -30.21 -15.94
N ARG A 48 6.87 -31.05 -14.97
CA ARG A 48 7.64 -32.25 -14.63
C ARG A 48 6.68 -33.43 -14.46
N GLY A 49 6.95 -34.54 -15.13
CA GLY A 49 6.13 -35.74 -15.10
C GLY A 49 6.69 -36.83 -16.02
N PRO A 50 6.01 -37.97 -16.17
CA PRO A 50 6.46 -39.09 -17.01
C PRO A 50 6.06 -38.90 -18.48
N PHE A 51 6.30 -37.72 -19.03
CA PHE A 51 5.99 -37.35 -20.41
C PHE A 51 7.08 -36.46 -20.99
N GLY A 52 7.25 -36.50 -22.31
CA GLY A 52 7.99 -35.53 -23.10
C GLY A 52 7.08 -34.40 -23.61
N VAL A 53 7.67 -33.42 -24.30
CA VAL A 53 6.91 -32.31 -24.88
C VAL A 53 5.94 -32.78 -25.98
N ASP A 54 6.37 -33.73 -26.80
CA ASP A 54 5.55 -34.31 -27.87
C ASP A 54 4.35 -35.10 -27.31
N ASP A 55 4.54 -35.78 -26.18
CA ASP A 55 3.45 -36.48 -25.48
C ASP A 55 2.37 -35.50 -25.01
N ILE A 56 2.76 -34.33 -24.49
CA ILE A 56 1.84 -33.27 -24.07
C ILE A 56 1.04 -32.75 -25.27
N VAL A 57 1.74 -32.39 -26.36
CA VAL A 57 1.12 -31.84 -27.57
C VAL A 57 0.13 -32.85 -28.16
N LYS A 58 0.54 -34.12 -28.29
CA LYS A 58 -0.33 -35.19 -28.78
C LYS A 58 -1.55 -35.40 -27.88
N TYR A 59 -1.34 -35.50 -26.57
CA TYR A 59 -2.44 -35.68 -25.62
C TYR A 59 -3.46 -34.54 -25.70
N LEU A 60 -3.00 -33.28 -25.64
CA LEU A 60 -3.87 -32.11 -25.68
C LEU A 60 -4.64 -32.02 -26.99
N ALA A 61 -3.99 -32.26 -28.14
CA ALA A 61 -4.63 -32.15 -29.45
C ALA A 61 -5.61 -33.28 -29.76
N GLU A 62 -5.33 -34.52 -29.31
CA GLU A 62 -6.06 -35.70 -29.78
C GLU A 62 -6.95 -36.34 -28.70
N GLU A 63 -6.58 -36.28 -27.43
CA GLU A 63 -7.21 -37.07 -26.37
C GLU A 63 -7.86 -36.22 -25.27
N TRP A 64 -7.34 -35.03 -25.00
CA TRP A 64 -7.81 -34.18 -23.91
C TRP A 64 -9.22 -33.63 -24.17
N GLU A 65 -10.08 -33.85 -23.18
CA GLU A 65 -11.44 -33.32 -23.18
C GLU A 65 -11.50 -32.00 -22.36
N PRO A 66 -11.88 -30.86 -22.99
CA PRO A 66 -11.96 -29.56 -22.31
C PRO A 66 -13.16 -29.47 -21.36
N THR A 67 -13.01 -28.81 -20.22
CA THR A 67 -14.17 -28.55 -19.33
C THR A 67 -15.22 -27.70 -20.08
N PRO A 68 -16.52 -28.07 -20.05
CA PRO A 68 -17.57 -27.31 -20.72
C PRO A 68 -17.74 -25.93 -20.08
N PHE A 69 -17.12 -24.90 -20.69
CA PHE A 69 -17.11 -23.52 -20.18
C PHE A 69 -18.36 -22.77 -20.61
N ILE A 70 -19.50 -23.15 -20.01
CA ILE A 70 -20.85 -22.71 -20.39
C ILE A 70 -21.55 -22.00 -19.23
N ARG A 71 -22.66 -21.33 -19.55
CA ARG A 71 -23.51 -20.61 -18.58
C ARG A 71 -24.97 -21.03 -18.72
N PRO A 72 -25.41 -22.08 -18.01
CA PRO A 72 -26.75 -22.65 -18.21
C PRO A 72 -27.90 -21.66 -17.95
N TRP A 73 -27.67 -20.61 -17.14
CA TRP A 73 -28.64 -19.54 -16.89
C TRP A 73 -28.66 -18.44 -17.96
N ASN A 74 -27.92 -18.57 -19.06
CA ASN A 74 -27.95 -17.66 -20.21
C ASN A 74 -27.39 -18.33 -21.49
N PRO A 75 -28.02 -19.41 -21.99
CA PRO A 75 -27.54 -20.17 -23.15
C PRO A 75 -27.64 -19.36 -24.46
N ASP A 76 -26.78 -19.67 -25.42
CA ASP A 76 -26.78 -19.12 -26.79
C ASP A 76 -27.18 -20.23 -27.77
N GLU A 77 -28.42 -20.18 -28.26
CA GLU A 77 -28.96 -21.27 -29.10
C GLU A 77 -28.08 -21.63 -30.29
N VAL A 78 -27.49 -20.63 -30.96
CA VAL A 78 -26.72 -20.85 -32.18
C VAL A 78 -25.35 -21.42 -31.82
N GLU A 79 -24.65 -20.77 -30.90
CA GLU A 79 -23.28 -21.13 -30.56
C GLU A 79 -23.21 -22.44 -29.76
N ASP A 80 -24.15 -22.69 -28.84
CA ASP A 80 -24.21 -23.94 -28.07
C ASP A 80 -24.40 -25.16 -28.99
N LYS A 81 -25.37 -25.10 -29.93
CA LYS A 81 -25.64 -26.17 -30.88
C LYS A 81 -24.46 -26.41 -31.83
N LYS A 82 -23.93 -25.33 -32.42
CA LYS A 82 -22.79 -25.41 -33.34
C LYS A 82 -21.54 -25.97 -32.67
N THR A 83 -21.31 -25.62 -31.41
CA THR A 83 -20.21 -26.16 -30.61
C THR A 83 -20.43 -27.64 -30.32
N LEU A 84 -21.65 -28.06 -29.97
CA LEU A 84 -21.99 -29.47 -29.77
C LEU A 84 -21.73 -30.31 -31.04
N ASP A 85 -22.00 -29.77 -32.22
CA ASP A 85 -21.76 -30.46 -33.49
C ASP A 85 -20.26 -30.53 -33.84
N SER A 86 -19.47 -29.54 -33.41
CA SER A 86 -18.03 -29.46 -33.71
C SER A 86 -17.17 -30.33 -32.77
N VAL A 87 -17.61 -30.54 -31.53
CA VAL A 87 -16.86 -31.30 -30.52
C VAL A 87 -16.88 -32.81 -30.84
N PRO A 88 -15.73 -33.52 -30.79
CA PRO A 88 -15.65 -34.95 -31.05
C PRO A 88 -16.66 -35.78 -30.24
N SER A 89 -17.26 -36.80 -30.87
CA SER A 89 -18.28 -37.65 -30.23
C SER A 89 -17.79 -38.37 -28.97
N LYS A 90 -16.48 -38.64 -28.87
CA LYS A 90 -15.84 -39.26 -27.70
C LYS A 90 -15.77 -38.34 -26.46
N PHE A 91 -15.98 -37.04 -26.60
CA PHE A 91 -15.94 -36.06 -25.51
C PHE A 91 -17.31 -35.94 -24.83
N GLU A 92 -17.75 -37.02 -24.17
CA GLU A 92 -19.09 -37.12 -23.60
C GLU A 92 -19.32 -36.16 -22.42
N THR A 93 -18.28 -35.85 -21.63
CA THR A 93 -18.36 -34.88 -20.52
C THR A 93 -18.68 -33.47 -21.02
N THR A 94 -17.94 -32.99 -22.03
CA THR A 94 -18.14 -31.67 -22.65
C THR A 94 -19.49 -31.61 -23.36
N ARG A 95 -19.83 -32.67 -24.12
CA ARG A 95 -21.12 -32.77 -24.84
C ARG A 95 -22.30 -32.78 -23.87
N ASN A 96 -22.20 -33.45 -22.72
CA ASN A 96 -23.23 -33.44 -21.69
C ASN A 96 -23.43 -32.06 -21.06
N GLY A 97 -22.35 -31.31 -20.83
CA GLY A 97 -22.45 -29.90 -20.44
C GLY A 97 -23.23 -29.08 -21.47
N LEU A 98 -22.83 -29.15 -22.75
CA LEU A 98 -23.48 -28.42 -23.84
C LEU A 98 -24.96 -28.79 -23.99
N ARG A 99 -25.31 -30.09 -23.95
CA ARG A 99 -26.71 -30.55 -23.95
C ARG A 99 -27.51 -29.95 -22.79
N PHE A 100 -26.94 -29.95 -21.58
CA PHE A 100 -27.60 -29.34 -20.42
C PHE A 100 -27.88 -27.84 -20.63
N SER A 101 -26.95 -27.10 -21.23
CA SER A 101 -27.15 -25.68 -21.58
C SER A 101 -28.23 -25.50 -22.67
N ILE A 102 -28.23 -26.37 -23.69
CA ILE A 102 -29.26 -26.39 -24.75
C ILE A 102 -30.66 -26.64 -24.15
N ASP A 103 -30.78 -27.55 -23.20
CA ASP A 103 -32.06 -27.85 -22.53
C ASP A 103 -32.62 -26.63 -21.77
N GLN A 104 -31.76 -25.66 -21.40
CA GLN A 104 -32.17 -24.42 -20.75
C GLN A 104 -32.67 -23.33 -21.72
N ILE A 105 -32.50 -23.49 -23.05
CA ILE A 105 -32.84 -22.47 -24.04
C ILE A 105 -34.32 -22.08 -23.96
N ALA A 106 -35.23 -23.06 -23.86
CA ALA A 106 -36.67 -22.79 -23.80
C ALA A 106 -37.06 -21.93 -22.59
N GLN A 107 -36.38 -22.11 -21.45
CA GLN A 107 -36.62 -21.30 -20.25
C GLN A 107 -36.00 -19.90 -20.38
N SER A 108 -34.81 -19.80 -21.00
CA SER A 108 -34.17 -18.53 -21.35
C SER A 108 -35.04 -17.68 -22.28
N GLU A 109 -35.65 -18.27 -23.31
CA GLU A 109 -36.54 -17.59 -24.26
C GLU A 109 -37.82 -17.06 -23.59
N LYS A 110 -38.41 -17.83 -22.66
CA LYS A 110 -39.53 -17.34 -21.82
C LYS A 110 -39.15 -16.08 -21.05
N LEU A 111 -37.94 -16.06 -20.46
CA LEU A 111 -37.43 -14.91 -19.72
C LEU A 111 -37.15 -13.70 -20.63
N LYS A 112 -36.49 -13.91 -21.78
CA LYS A 112 -36.25 -12.84 -22.78
C LYS A 112 -37.56 -12.22 -23.26
N THR A 113 -38.53 -13.05 -23.61
CA THR A 113 -39.86 -12.60 -24.04
C THR A 113 -40.55 -11.75 -22.98
N ALA A 114 -40.55 -12.19 -21.72
CA ALA A 114 -41.13 -11.41 -20.62
C ALA A 114 -40.41 -10.06 -20.41
N LYS A 115 -39.08 -10.03 -20.51
CA LYS A 115 -38.28 -8.79 -20.42
C LYS A 115 -38.53 -7.84 -21.58
N ASN A 116 -38.69 -8.36 -22.81
CA ASN A 116 -39.02 -7.55 -23.99
C ASN A 116 -40.40 -6.90 -23.82
N LYS A 117 -41.43 -7.67 -23.41
CA LYS A 117 -42.76 -7.13 -23.10
C LYS A 117 -42.72 -6.06 -22.01
N LEU A 118 -41.91 -6.25 -20.97
CA LEU A 118 -41.71 -5.24 -19.92
C LEU A 118 -41.07 -3.97 -20.47
N LYS A 119 -40.07 -4.09 -21.35
CA LYS A 119 -39.39 -2.96 -21.99
C LYS A 119 -40.35 -2.19 -22.90
N GLU A 120 -41.03 -2.89 -23.81
CA GLU A 120 -42.06 -2.31 -24.70
C GLU A 120 -43.13 -1.55 -23.90
N ARG A 121 -43.61 -2.12 -22.79
CA ARG A 121 -44.59 -1.45 -21.93
C ARG A 121 -44.03 -0.19 -21.26
N LYS A 122 -42.78 -0.21 -20.82
CA LYS A 122 -42.11 0.97 -20.26
C LYS A 122 -41.90 2.05 -21.31
N ASP A 123 -41.51 1.66 -22.51
CA ASP A 123 -41.27 2.58 -23.63
C ASP A 123 -42.59 3.26 -24.05
N PHE A 124 -43.68 2.49 -24.19
CA PHE A 124 -45.02 3.03 -24.44
C PHE A 124 -45.49 4.04 -23.38
N LEU A 125 -45.20 3.79 -22.09
CA LEU A 125 -45.54 4.75 -21.03
C LEU A 125 -44.65 6.01 -21.05
N ASN A 126 -43.40 5.87 -21.48
CA ASN A 126 -42.44 6.97 -21.60
C ASN A 126 -42.74 7.90 -22.78
N GLU A 127 -43.31 7.37 -23.87
CA GLU A 127 -43.76 8.12 -25.05
C GLU A 127 -44.86 9.14 -24.71
N LYS A 128 -45.61 8.93 -23.62
CA LYS A 128 -46.64 9.87 -23.13
C LYS A 128 -46.07 11.17 -22.49
N GLY A 129 -44.78 11.45 -22.65
CA GLY A 129 -44.12 12.68 -22.20
C GLY A 129 -44.11 12.91 -20.68
N GLY A 130 -43.78 14.13 -20.27
CA GLY A 130 -43.77 14.57 -18.87
C GLY A 130 -42.40 14.59 -18.19
N SER A 131 -42.36 15.16 -16.99
CA SER A 131 -41.18 15.23 -16.13
C SER A 131 -40.71 13.84 -15.69
N LYS A 132 -39.43 13.71 -15.30
CA LYS A 132 -38.84 12.45 -14.82
C LYS A 132 -39.63 11.82 -13.66
N ARG A 133 -40.22 12.65 -12.79
CA ARG A 133 -41.01 12.22 -11.64
C ARG A 133 -42.37 11.65 -12.07
N GLU A 134 -43.03 12.28 -13.03
CA GLU A 134 -44.32 11.80 -13.57
C GLU A 134 -44.16 10.47 -14.30
N LYS A 135 -43.09 10.31 -15.10
CA LYS A 135 -42.77 9.04 -15.76
C LYS A 135 -42.57 7.90 -14.75
N GLN A 136 -41.83 8.14 -13.67
CA GLN A 136 -41.65 7.16 -12.60
C GLN A 136 -42.95 6.81 -11.89
N MET A 137 -43.83 7.80 -11.62
CA MET A 137 -45.12 7.53 -10.99
C MET A 137 -46.03 6.69 -11.90
N ARG A 138 -46.07 6.98 -13.20
CA ARG A 138 -46.83 6.16 -14.19
C ARG A 138 -46.33 4.73 -14.25
N ILE A 139 -45.01 4.52 -14.32
CA ILE A 139 -44.41 3.18 -14.32
C ILE A 139 -44.73 2.42 -13.02
N LYS A 140 -44.70 3.10 -11.86
CA LYS A 140 -45.04 2.48 -10.57
C LYS A 140 -46.53 2.14 -10.43
N ALA A 141 -47.40 2.94 -11.04
CA ALA A 141 -48.86 2.75 -10.98
C ALA A 141 -49.39 1.76 -12.02
N ASP A 142 -48.60 1.37 -13.03
CA ASP A 142 -49.04 0.45 -14.08
C ASP A 142 -49.09 -1.00 -13.58
N GLU A 143 -50.31 -1.56 -13.50
CA GLU A 143 -50.53 -2.94 -13.07
C GLU A 143 -49.87 -3.98 -13.98
N THR A 144 -49.73 -3.70 -15.27
CA THR A 144 -49.12 -4.63 -16.24
C THR A 144 -47.63 -4.76 -15.97
N ILE A 145 -46.94 -3.65 -15.71
CA ILE A 145 -45.54 -3.63 -15.26
C ILE A 145 -45.39 -4.38 -13.94
N SER A 146 -46.29 -4.20 -12.99
CA SER A 146 -46.27 -4.93 -11.71
C SER A 146 -46.38 -6.45 -11.92
N LYS A 147 -47.36 -6.91 -12.70
CA LYS A 147 -47.55 -8.32 -13.06
C LYS A 147 -46.35 -8.91 -13.82
N LEU A 148 -45.82 -8.18 -14.80
CA LEU A 148 -44.63 -8.60 -15.55
C LEU A 148 -43.40 -8.69 -14.65
N ASN A 149 -43.20 -7.76 -13.72
CA ASN A 149 -42.09 -7.83 -12.77
C ASN A 149 -42.22 -9.04 -11.84
N LEU A 150 -43.43 -9.38 -11.38
CA LEU A 150 -43.66 -10.59 -10.57
C LEU A 150 -43.38 -11.86 -11.37
N SER A 151 -43.91 -11.97 -12.59
CA SER A 151 -43.65 -13.12 -13.47
C SER A 151 -42.17 -13.26 -13.82
N ILE A 152 -41.47 -12.16 -14.13
CA ILE A 152 -40.02 -12.16 -14.35
C ILE A 152 -39.30 -12.65 -13.09
N LYS A 153 -39.68 -12.17 -11.91
CA LYS A 153 -39.07 -12.58 -10.64
C LYS A 153 -39.25 -14.09 -10.38
N GLU A 154 -40.41 -14.65 -10.70
CA GLU A 154 -40.69 -16.08 -10.59
C GLU A 154 -39.87 -16.91 -11.59
N ILE A 155 -39.81 -16.50 -12.86
CA ILE A 155 -38.98 -17.14 -13.88
C ILE A 155 -37.50 -17.04 -13.51
N GLU A 156 -37.02 -15.89 -13.03
CA GLU A 156 -35.63 -15.72 -12.60
C GLU A 156 -35.29 -16.52 -11.33
N LYS A 157 -36.27 -16.80 -10.47
CA LYS A 157 -36.10 -17.67 -9.30
C LYS A 157 -35.93 -19.13 -9.74
N SER A 158 -36.78 -19.59 -10.66
CA SER A 158 -36.65 -20.92 -11.28
C SER A 158 -35.47 -21.03 -12.25
N PHE A 159 -34.86 -19.91 -12.62
CA PHE A 159 -33.71 -19.82 -13.52
C PHE A 159 -32.43 -19.29 -12.86
N SER A 160 -32.30 -19.52 -11.54
CA SER A 160 -31.16 -19.01 -10.78
C SER A 160 -29.88 -19.87 -10.99
N PRO A 161 -28.68 -19.28 -10.98
CA PRO A 161 -27.41 -20.00 -11.06
C PRO A 161 -27.25 -21.07 -9.98
N ASN A 162 -27.82 -20.89 -8.79
CA ASN A 162 -27.74 -21.89 -7.70
C ASN A 162 -28.55 -23.15 -8.03
N LEU A 163 -29.79 -22.98 -8.52
CA LEU A 163 -30.60 -24.11 -8.94
C LEU A 163 -29.97 -24.84 -10.13
N HIS A 164 -29.29 -24.10 -11.00
CA HIS A 164 -28.51 -24.69 -12.08
C HIS A 164 -27.29 -25.40 -11.54
N ARG A 165 -26.58 -24.85 -10.56
CA ARG A 165 -25.41 -25.49 -9.93
C ARG A 165 -25.75 -26.88 -9.39
N ASP A 166 -26.88 -27.03 -8.69
CA ASP A 166 -27.30 -28.30 -8.10
C ASP A 166 -27.77 -29.33 -9.13
N LYS A 167 -28.26 -28.88 -10.28
CA LYS A 167 -28.74 -29.74 -11.38
C LYS A 167 -27.70 -29.93 -12.49
N SER A 168 -26.60 -29.17 -12.46
CA SER A 168 -25.60 -29.18 -13.51
C SER A 168 -24.76 -30.45 -13.43
N PRO A 169 -24.28 -30.94 -14.58
CA PRO A 169 -23.22 -31.94 -14.61
C PRO A 169 -22.02 -31.48 -13.79
N GLU A 170 -21.34 -32.41 -13.11
CA GLU A 170 -20.20 -32.12 -12.21
C GLU A 170 -19.13 -31.27 -12.88
N ALA A 171 -18.84 -31.53 -14.16
CA ALA A 171 -17.85 -30.78 -14.93
C ALA A 171 -18.19 -29.28 -15.06
N THR A 172 -19.47 -28.93 -15.14
CA THR A 172 -19.93 -27.54 -15.27
C THR A 172 -19.91 -26.80 -13.92
N VAL A 173 -20.02 -27.52 -12.79
CA VAL A 173 -20.05 -26.91 -11.44
C VAL A 173 -18.81 -26.05 -11.18
N SER A 174 -17.63 -26.51 -11.62
CA SER A 174 -16.37 -25.77 -11.46
C SER A 174 -16.40 -24.40 -12.15
N VAL A 175 -17.03 -24.30 -13.32
CA VAL A 175 -17.19 -23.05 -14.08
C VAL A 175 -18.13 -22.10 -13.34
N ILE A 176 -19.22 -22.62 -12.78
CA ILE A 176 -20.20 -21.84 -12.02
C ILE A 176 -19.52 -21.25 -10.77
N ASP A 177 -18.79 -22.07 -10.03
CA ASP A 177 -18.11 -21.67 -8.78
C ASP A 177 -16.98 -20.66 -9.00
N ALA A 178 -16.33 -20.72 -10.16
CA ALA A 178 -15.34 -19.74 -10.61
C ALA A 178 -15.98 -18.45 -11.13
N THR A 179 -17.21 -18.49 -11.64
CA THR A 179 -17.89 -17.33 -12.25
C THR A 179 -18.63 -16.47 -11.24
N LEU A 180 -19.32 -17.10 -10.28
CA LEU A 180 -20.14 -16.39 -9.31
C LEU A 180 -20.32 -17.19 -8.02
N GLN A 181 -20.69 -16.46 -6.96
CA GLN A 181 -21.03 -17.00 -5.65
C GLN A 181 -22.28 -16.29 -5.13
N THR A 182 -23.05 -16.94 -4.27
CA THR A 182 -24.23 -16.33 -3.61
C THR A 182 -24.08 -16.32 -2.10
N LEU A 183 -24.33 -15.18 -1.46
CA LEU A 183 -24.33 -15.07 0.01
C LEU A 183 -25.63 -15.60 0.64
N THR A 184 -26.77 -15.49 -0.05
CA THR A 184 -28.08 -16.07 0.35
C THR A 184 -28.82 -16.66 -0.86
N GLU A 185 -29.97 -17.32 -0.64
CA GLU A 185 -30.85 -17.80 -1.72
C GLU A 185 -31.50 -16.67 -2.56
N THR A 186 -31.31 -15.40 -2.19
CA THR A 186 -31.93 -14.28 -2.89
C THR A 186 -31.02 -13.66 -3.95
N LYS A 187 -31.61 -13.17 -5.05
CA LYS A 187 -30.91 -12.60 -6.21
C LYS A 187 -30.10 -11.33 -5.88
N GLN A 188 -30.41 -10.65 -4.77
CA GLN A 188 -29.74 -9.42 -4.34
C GLN A 188 -28.34 -9.66 -3.76
N ASP A 189 -27.99 -10.92 -3.51
CA ASP A 189 -26.75 -11.33 -2.82
C ASP A 189 -25.80 -12.13 -3.74
N ARG A 190 -25.91 -11.95 -5.06
CA ARG A 190 -24.99 -12.52 -6.05
C ARG A 190 -23.71 -11.71 -6.13
N ILE A 191 -22.59 -12.41 -6.13
CA ILE A 191 -21.25 -11.83 -6.24
C ILE A 191 -20.57 -12.50 -7.42
N ASN A 192 -20.21 -11.69 -8.41
CA ASN A 192 -19.52 -12.19 -9.60
C ASN A 192 -18.01 -12.17 -9.36
N ALA A 193 -17.30 -13.15 -9.92
CA ALA A 193 -15.85 -13.13 -9.99
C ALA A 193 -15.40 -11.94 -10.84
N PRO A 194 -14.59 -11.02 -10.31
CA PRO A 194 -14.12 -9.88 -11.08
C PRO A 194 -13.36 -10.28 -12.36
N LEU A 195 -12.65 -11.41 -12.31
CA LEU A 195 -11.93 -11.99 -13.46
C LEU A 195 -12.84 -12.40 -14.63
N LEU A 196 -14.14 -12.56 -14.39
CA LEU A 196 -15.15 -12.94 -15.39
C LEU A 196 -16.26 -11.88 -15.51
N GLY A 197 -15.96 -10.64 -15.08
CA GLY A 197 -16.86 -9.49 -15.16
C GLY A 197 -18.18 -9.72 -14.41
N THR A 198 -19.29 -9.58 -15.13
CA THR A 198 -20.66 -9.68 -14.60
C THR A 198 -21.27 -11.06 -14.85
N GLY A 199 -20.66 -12.09 -14.28
CA GLY A 199 -21.14 -13.47 -14.37
C GLY A 199 -20.88 -14.11 -15.73
N GLY A 200 -19.66 -13.92 -16.25
CA GLY A 200 -19.21 -14.42 -17.56
C GLY A 200 -19.33 -13.40 -18.69
N ASN A 201 -19.71 -12.16 -18.39
CA ASN A 201 -19.84 -11.07 -19.37
C ASN A 201 -18.97 -9.87 -19.00
N ASP A 202 -18.27 -9.32 -19.99
CA ASP A 202 -17.50 -8.08 -19.90
C ASP A 202 -17.97 -7.09 -20.99
N GLY A 203 -19.00 -6.31 -20.67
CA GLY A 203 -19.63 -5.40 -21.60
C GLY A 203 -20.41 -6.15 -22.68
N LYS A 204 -19.99 -6.00 -23.95
CA LYS A 204 -20.54 -6.78 -25.07
C LYS A 204 -19.84 -8.13 -25.25
N ARG A 205 -18.79 -8.40 -24.49
CA ARG A 205 -17.95 -9.59 -24.61
C ARG A 205 -18.46 -10.67 -23.67
N ASP A 206 -18.51 -11.89 -24.18
CA ASP A 206 -19.05 -13.03 -23.46
C ASP A 206 -18.01 -14.14 -23.46
N PHE A 207 -17.44 -14.42 -22.30
CA PHE A 207 -16.32 -15.36 -22.18
C PHE A 207 -16.70 -16.77 -22.66
N MET A 208 -17.93 -17.20 -22.37
CA MET A 208 -18.42 -18.53 -22.73
C MET A 208 -18.68 -18.63 -24.24
N ARG A 209 -19.24 -17.58 -24.84
CA ARG A 209 -19.40 -17.51 -26.30
C ARG A 209 -18.04 -17.50 -27.02
N VAL A 210 -17.06 -16.74 -26.53
CA VAL A 210 -15.71 -16.73 -27.11
C VAL A 210 -15.07 -18.11 -26.99
N TRP A 211 -15.21 -18.78 -25.84
CA TRP A 211 -14.74 -20.16 -25.66
C TRP A 211 -15.37 -21.12 -26.69
N MET A 212 -16.69 -21.05 -26.91
CA MET A 212 -17.40 -21.84 -27.91
C MET A 212 -16.83 -21.63 -29.33
N ILE A 213 -16.62 -20.37 -29.73
CA ILE A 213 -16.02 -20.04 -31.03
C ILE A 213 -14.60 -20.63 -31.15
N GLN A 214 -13.79 -20.57 -30.09
CA GLN A 214 -12.44 -21.15 -30.12
C GLN A 214 -12.45 -22.67 -30.16
N ILE A 215 -13.37 -23.32 -29.44
CA ILE A 215 -13.57 -24.78 -29.50
C ILE A 215 -13.98 -25.21 -30.91
N GLN A 216 -14.90 -24.47 -31.53
CA GLN A 216 -15.28 -24.71 -32.92
C GLN A 216 -14.05 -24.61 -33.84
N ALA A 217 -13.18 -23.60 -33.66
CA ALA A 217 -11.95 -23.45 -34.45
C ALA A 217 -10.95 -24.61 -34.24
N ILE A 218 -10.76 -25.08 -33.00
CA ILE A 218 -9.82 -26.14 -32.64
C ILE A 218 -10.25 -27.51 -33.19
N TYR A 219 -11.55 -27.81 -33.16
CA TYR A 219 -12.08 -29.14 -33.48
C TYR A 219 -12.84 -29.22 -34.81
N SER A 220 -12.87 -28.13 -35.59
CA SER A 220 -13.52 -28.14 -36.91
C SER A 220 -12.94 -29.25 -37.82
N PRO A 221 -13.78 -30.02 -38.52
CA PRO A 221 -13.32 -31.00 -39.50
C PRO A 221 -12.38 -30.38 -40.55
N GLY A 222 -11.21 -30.98 -40.77
CA GLY A 222 -10.22 -30.50 -41.73
C GLY A 222 -9.19 -29.50 -41.19
N GLN A 223 -9.27 -29.11 -39.90
CA GLN A 223 -8.38 -28.12 -39.28
C GLN A 223 -7.40 -28.71 -38.24
N ILE A 224 -7.28 -30.04 -38.18
CA ILE A 224 -6.53 -30.75 -37.11
C ILE A 224 -5.04 -30.36 -37.11
N GLU A 225 -4.39 -30.33 -38.27
CA GLU A 225 -2.97 -29.99 -38.36
C GLU A 225 -2.71 -28.51 -38.01
N GLN A 226 -3.59 -27.60 -38.45
CA GLN A 226 -3.51 -26.20 -38.05
C GLN A 226 -3.72 -26.02 -36.54
N SER A 227 -4.65 -26.78 -35.95
CA SER A 227 -4.90 -26.82 -34.52
C SER A 227 -3.68 -27.30 -33.72
N LYS A 228 -2.97 -28.34 -34.20
CA LYS A 228 -1.71 -28.81 -33.61
C LYS A 228 -0.62 -27.73 -33.68
N ASN A 229 -0.50 -27.03 -34.81
CA ASN A 229 0.47 -25.93 -34.96
C ASN A 229 0.15 -24.76 -34.00
N TRP A 230 -1.14 -24.40 -33.85
CA TRP A 230 -1.55 -23.41 -32.85
C TRP A 230 -1.17 -23.86 -31.44
N LEU A 231 -1.36 -25.14 -31.10
CA LEU A 231 -0.98 -25.66 -29.79
C LEU A 231 0.54 -25.62 -29.55
N ALA A 232 1.33 -26.07 -30.51
CA ALA A 232 2.79 -26.02 -30.42
C ALA A 232 3.31 -24.58 -30.22
N HIS A 233 2.70 -23.62 -30.92
CA HIS A 233 2.97 -22.20 -30.74
C HIS A 233 2.51 -21.67 -29.36
N ALA A 234 1.33 -22.09 -28.86
CA ALA A 234 0.84 -21.69 -27.53
C ALA A 234 1.77 -22.15 -26.39
N LEU A 235 2.35 -23.34 -26.55
CA LEU A 235 3.28 -23.91 -25.59
C LEU A 235 4.72 -23.40 -25.79
N GLY A 236 5.02 -22.74 -26.92
CA GLY A 236 6.36 -22.25 -27.27
C GLY A 236 7.34 -23.37 -27.62
N VAL A 237 6.83 -24.49 -28.16
CA VAL A 237 7.63 -25.67 -28.54
C VAL A 237 8.18 -25.52 -29.96
N GLU A 238 7.43 -24.85 -30.85
CA GLU A 238 7.87 -24.46 -32.18
C GLU A 238 7.78 -22.95 -32.34
N MET A 239 8.88 -22.31 -32.76
CA MET A 239 8.98 -20.85 -32.96
C MET A 239 8.58 -20.38 -34.36
N ASN A 240 8.02 -21.26 -35.20
CA ASN A 240 7.57 -20.87 -36.54
C ASN A 240 6.33 -19.96 -36.44
N ILE A 241 6.30 -18.93 -37.30
CA ILE A 241 5.23 -17.94 -37.39
C ILE A 241 3.92 -18.65 -37.73
N CYS A 242 3.05 -18.84 -36.75
CA CYS A 242 1.75 -19.43 -36.98
C CYS A 242 0.81 -18.34 -37.52
N SER A 243 0.39 -18.47 -38.78
CA SER A 243 -0.65 -17.64 -39.39
C SER A 243 -1.57 -18.48 -40.28
N PRO A 244 -2.89 -18.23 -40.29
CA PRO A 244 -3.58 -17.22 -39.49
C PRO A 244 -4.02 -17.74 -38.11
N LEU A 245 -3.86 -16.89 -37.09
CA LEU A 245 -4.53 -17.01 -35.80
C LEU A 245 -6.04 -16.70 -35.99
N SER A 246 -6.91 -17.07 -35.04
CA SER A 246 -8.36 -16.82 -35.16
C SER A 246 -8.73 -15.38 -34.80
N GLU A 247 -9.66 -14.77 -35.54
CA GLU A 247 -10.26 -13.48 -35.16
C GLU A 247 -10.92 -13.62 -33.77
N ILE A 248 -10.36 -12.91 -32.80
CA ILE A 248 -10.90 -12.88 -31.44
C ILE A 248 -11.25 -11.45 -31.11
N SER A 249 -12.55 -11.24 -30.87
CA SER A 249 -13.05 -9.95 -30.38
C SER A 249 -12.67 -9.77 -28.91
N GLY A 250 -11.53 -9.14 -28.64
CA GLY A 250 -11.22 -8.49 -27.36
C GLY A 250 -11.18 -9.39 -26.12
N ASN A 251 -10.05 -10.01 -25.81
CA ASN A 251 -9.85 -10.73 -24.55
C ASN A 251 -9.37 -9.81 -23.42
N SER A 252 -10.16 -9.73 -22.36
CA SER A 252 -9.86 -8.97 -21.13
C SER A 252 -8.62 -9.50 -20.38
N TRP A 253 -8.20 -10.75 -20.65
CA TRP A 253 -7.00 -11.37 -20.06
C TRP A 253 -5.71 -11.20 -20.89
N PHE A 254 -5.83 -10.81 -22.16
CA PHE A 254 -4.70 -10.66 -23.09
C PHE A 254 -4.67 -9.24 -23.67
N PRO A 255 -4.46 -8.20 -22.82
CA PRO A 255 -4.53 -6.80 -23.26
C PRO A 255 -3.50 -6.47 -24.35
N ASP A 256 -2.30 -7.05 -24.28
CA ASP A 256 -1.19 -6.77 -25.22
C ASP A 256 -1.34 -7.51 -26.55
N ALA A 257 -2.06 -8.64 -26.56
CA ALA A 257 -2.26 -9.43 -27.78
C ALA A 257 -3.22 -8.75 -28.79
N ILE A 258 -3.87 -7.64 -28.40
CA ILE A 258 -5.03 -7.10 -29.11
C ILE A 258 -4.83 -5.64 -29.52
N LYS A 259 -3.84 -4.94 -28.98
CA LYS A 259 -3.72 -3.49 -29.15
C LYS A 259 -2.28 -2.99 -29.31
N ILE A 260 -1.90 -2.64 -30.52
CA ILE A 260 -0.82 -1.66 -30.74
C ILE A 260 -1.43 -0.28 -30.46
N HIS A 261 -0.98 0.37 -29.38
CA HIS A 261 -1.40 1.72 -29.05
C HIS A 261 -0.52 2.72 -29.81
N ASN A 262 -1.12 3.54 -30.66
CA ASN A 262 -0.41 4.62 -31.35
C ASN A 262 -0.04 5.71 -30.33
N SER A 263 1.23 5.83 -29.99
CA SER A 263 1.76 7.10 -29.47
C SER A 263 1.71 8.16 -30.58
N GLY A 264 0.54 8.77 -30.83
CA GLY A 264 0.44 10.07 -31.53
C GLY A 264 -0.07 10.12 -32.97
N GLN A 265 -0.58 9.06 -33.59
CA GLN A 265 -1.22 9.13 -34.93
C GLN A 265 -2.65 8.57 -34.93
N GLN A 266 -3.61 9.38 -35.39
CA GLN A 266 -5.00 8.96 -35.63
C GLN A 266 -5.06 8.02 -36.85
N GLY A 267 -5.79 6.90 -36.74
CA GLY A 267 -6.29 6.18 -37.92
C GLY A 267 -6.07 4.67 -37.99
N TYR A 268 -5.27 4.05 -37.12
CA TYR A 268 -5.02 2.60 -37.18
C TYR A 268 -5.30 1.93 -35.82
N TYR A 269 -6.54 1.46 -35.63
CA TYR A 269 -6.89 0.44 -34.65
C TYR A 269 -7.00 -0.88 -35.40
N THR A 270 -6.23 -1.89 -35.00
CA THR A 270 -6.27 -3.23 -35.60
C THR A 270 -6.36 -4.26 -34.48
N GLU A 271 -7.44 -5.04 -34.47
CA GLU A 271 -7.57 -6.20 -33.59
C GLU A 271 -6.70 -7.31 -34.16
N HIS A 272 -5.74 -7.81 -33.38
CA HIS A 272 -4.92 -8.93 -33.81
C HIS A 272 -5.57 -10.26 -33.41
N PRO A 273 -5.56 -11.25 -34.31
CA PRO A 273 -6.04 -12.58 -34.00
C PRO A 273 -5.16 -13.23 -32.92
N SER A 274 -5.77 -13.98 -32.00
CA SER A 274 -5.07 -14.60 -30.86
C SER A 274 -5.10 -16.12 -30.97
N ASN A 275 -4.23 -16.81 -30.23
CA ASN A 275 -4.15 -18.26 -30.30
C ASN A 275 -5.37 -18.91 -29.63
N PRO A 276 -6.19 -19.71 -30.34
CA PRO A 276 -7.40 -20.32 -29.76
C PRO A 276 -7.09 -21.21 -28.56
N TRP A 277 -5.95 -21.91 -28.57
CA TRP A 277 -5.52 -22.77 -27.47
C TRP A 277 -5.22 -21.99 -26.19
N LEU A 278 -4.58 -20.81 -26.29
CA LEU A 278 -4.30 -19.99 -25.11
C LEU A 278 -5.58 -19.58 -24.40
N TYR A 279 -6.64 -19.22 -25.14
CA TYR A 279 -7.92 -18.86 -24.55
C TYR A 279 -8.62 -20.06 -23.90
N VAL A 280 -8.70 -21.19 -24.61
CA VAL A 280 -9.34 -22.41 -24.10
C VAL A 280 -8.61 -22.95 -22.86
N LEU A 281 -7.28 -22.91 -22.85
CA LEU A 281 -6.47 -23.26 -21.69
C LEU A 281 -6.63 -22.23 -20.55
N ALA A 282 -6.74 -20.93 -20.84
CA ALA A 282 -7.03 -19.93 -19.81
C ALA A 282 -8.41 -20.16 -19.14
N CYS A 283 -9.44 -20.50 -19.92
CA CYS A 283 -10.73 -20.94 -19.40
C CYS A 283 -10.64 -22.21 -18.55
N GLU A 284 -9.80 -23.17 -18.95
CA GLU A 284 -9.54 -24.37 -18.15
C GLU A 284 -8.92 -24.01 -16.79
N GLY A 285 -7.96 -23.08 -16.80
CA GLY A 285 -7.23 -22.62 -15.62
C GLY A 285 -8.04 -21.75 -14.66
N VAL A 286 -8.89 -20.85 -15.17
CA VAL A 286 -9.74 -19.99 -14.32
C VAL A 286 -10.70 -20.83 -13.46
N CYS A 287 -11.06 -22.04 -13.88
CA CYS A 287 -11.87 -22.98 -13.10
C CYS A 287 -11.20 -23.45 -11.80
N ILE A 288 -9.89 -23.22 -11.62
CA ILE A 288 -9.18 -23.48 -10.36
C ILE A 288 -9.44 -22.37 -9.34
N LEU A 289 -9.82 -21.16 -9.79
CA LEU A 289 -10.01 -19.95 -8.99
C LEU A 289 -11.40 -19.86 -8.34
N SER A 290 -11.95 -21.00 -7.92
CA SER A 290 -13.29 -21.08 -7.32
C SER A 290 -13.35 -20.41 -5.94
N GLY A 291 -14.38 -19.59 -5.71
CA GLY A 291 -14.65 -18.99 -4.40
C GLY A 291 -15.00 -20.06 -3.36
N SER A 292 -14.50 -19.94 -2.13
CA SER A 292 -14.75 -20.94 -1.08
C SER A 292 -15.78 -20.48 -0.05
N SER A 293 -16.66 -21.40 0.37
CA SER A 293 -17.70 -21.15 1.38
C SER A 293 -17.15 -20.63 2.71
N SER A 294 -15.96 -21.09 3.09
CA SER A 294 -15.28 -20.67 4.32
C SER A 294 -14.95 -19.18 4.36
N ARG A 295 -14.71 -18.56 3.19
CA ARG A 295 -14.45 -17.11 3.07
C ARG A 295 -15.69 -16.25 3.23
N ARG A 296 -16.88 -16.83 3.01
CA ARG A 296 -18.17 -16.15 3.14
C ARG A 296 -18.59 -15.92 4.60
N LEU A 297 -18.14 -16.78 5.51
CA LEU A 297 -18.58 -16.82 6.92
C LEU A 297 -17.69 -16.01 7.88
N GLY A 298 -16.67 -15.32 7.38
CA GLY A 298 -15.79 -14.50 8.21
C GLY A 298 -16.48 -13.24 8.75
N VAL A 299 -16.14 -12.82 9.98
CA VAL A 299 -16.71 -11.65 10.70
C VAL A 299 -16.60 -10.33 9.92
N HIS A 300 -15.71 -10.26 8.91
CA HIS A 300 -15.50 -9.11 8.03
C HIS A 300 -15.55 -9.48 6.53
N ALA A 301 -16.27 -10.53 6.15
CA ALA A 301 -16.38 -10.96 4.76
C ALA A 301 -16.97 -9.85 3.88
N GLN A 302 -16.19 -9.39 2.89
CA GLN A 302 -16.61 -8.43 1.86
C GLN A 302 -16.79 -9.16 0.52
N PRO A 303 -17.61 -8.66 -0.41
CA PRO A 303 -17.94 -9.38 -1.64
C PRO A 303 -16.73 -9.82 -2.48
N SER A 304 -15.70 -8.99 -2.60
CA SER A 304 -14.47 -9.29 -3.35
C SER A 304 -13.58 -10.34 -2.69
N ALA A 305 -13.66 -10.52 -1.37
CA ALA A 305 -12.78 -11.40 -0.59
C ALA A 305 -13.16 -12.90 -0.68
N ILE A 306 -14.26 -13.22 -1.38
CA ILE A 306 -14.76 -14.58 -1.58
C ILE A 306 -13.89 -15.34 -2.58
N PHE A 307 -13.38 -14.64 -3.59
CA PHE A 307 -12.49 -15.21 -4.59
C PHE A 307 -11.04 -15.15 -4.10
N PRO A 308 -10.22 -16.15 -4.45
CA PRO A 308 -8.88 -16.25 -3.91
C PRO A 308 -7.95 -15.20 -4.49
N PHE A 309 -7.21 -14.52 -3.61
CA PHE A 309 -6.24 -13.48 -3.95
C PHE A 309 -6.82 -12.33 -4.79
N VAL A 310 -8.12 -12.04 -4.63
CA VAL A 310 -8.79 -10.88 -5.21
C VAL A 310 -8.99 -9.82 -4.14
N THR A 311 -8.63 -8.58 -4.45
CA THR A 311 -8.86 -7.42 -3.59
C THR A 311 -9.81 -6.43 -4.24
N ASN A 312 -10.39 -5.54 -3.43
CA ASN A 312 -11.01 -4.32 -3.93
C ASN A 312 -9.99 -3.49 -4.73
N PRO A 313 -10.45 -2.58 -5.60
CA PRO A 313 -9.57 -1.59 -6.20
C PRO A 313 -8.99 -0.66 -5.13
N GLU A 314 -7.92 0.02 -5.50
CA GLU A 314 -7.33 1.09 -4.71
C GLU A 314 -8.31 2.25 -4.51
N SER A 315 -8.08 3.03 -3.45
CA SER A 315 -8.82 4.27 -3.24
C SER A 315 -8.60 5.24 -4.42
N PRO A 316 -9.64 5.93 -4.92
CA PRO A 316 -9.51 6.81 -6.08
C PRO A 316 -8.61 8.01 -5.78
N TYR A 317 -7.76 8.39 -6.73
CA TYR A 317 -6.93 9.60 -6.62
C TYR A 317 -7.75 10.88 -6.73
N ASN A 318 -8.71 10.88 -7.67
CA ASN A 318 -9.62 11.99 -7.92
C ASN A 318 -10.99 11.47 -8.39
N LYS A 319 -11.95 12.38 -8.58
CA LYS A 319 -13.30 12.02 -9.01
C LYS A 319 -13.35 11.32 -10.38
N ALA A 320 -12.42 11.60 -11.28
CA ALA A 320 -12.38 10.97 -12.62
C ALA A 320 -11.93 9.49 -12.56
N THR A 321 -11.16 9.12 -11.54
CA THR A 321 -10.68 7.73 -11.34
C THR A 321 -11.69 6.81 -10.63
N VAL A 322 -12.81 7.36 -10.16
CA VAL A 322 -13.82 6.58 -9.41
C VAL A 322 -14.47 5.53 -10.32
N GLY A 323 -14.37 4.25 -9.93
CA GLY A 323 -14.98 3.15 -10.66
C GLY A 323 -14.21 2.69 -11.90
N HIS A 324 -13.04 3.28 -12.17
CA HIS A 324 -12.20 2.94 -13.32
C HIS A 324 -11.49 1.59 -13.14
N VAL A 325 -11.25 1.15 -11.91
CA VAL A 325 -10.73 -0.18 -11.57
C VAL A 325 -11.82 -0.92 -10.82
N SER A 326 -12.12 -2.15 -11.27
CA SER A 326 -13.19 -2.96 -10.70
C SER A 326 -12.72 -3.83 -9.53
N ALA A 327 -11.52 -4.39 -9.64
CA ALA A 327 -10.85 -5.19 -8.63
C ALA A 327 -9.38 -5.38 -9.03
N GLU A 328 -8.62 -6.06 -8.17
CA GLU A 328 -7.28 -6.54 -8.52
C GLU A 328 -7.14 -8.02 -8.22
N PHE A 329 -6.36 -8.70 -9.04
CA PHE A 329 -5.99 -10.09 -8.85
C PHE A 329 -4.49 -10.22 -8.59
N TRP A 330 -4.15 -10.99 -7.58
CA TRP A 330 -2.77 -11.25 -7.16
C TRP A 330 -2.43 -12.70 -7.49
N ALA A 331 -1.80 -12.93 -8.63
CA ALA A 331 -1.46 -14.25 -9.15
C ALA A 331 -0.24 -14.82 -8.40
N PRO A 332 -0.39 -15.90 -7.60
CA PRO A 332 0.73 -16.47 -6.86
C PRO A 332 1.77 -17.12 -7.79
N ILE A 333 3.05 -16.88 -7.50
CA ILE A 333 4.19 -17.45 -8.22
C ILE A 333 4.99 -18.34 -7.27
N TRP A 334 5.29 -19.56 -7.69
CA TRP A 334 6.03 -20.57 -6.94
C TRP A 334 7.11 -21.20 -7.81
N HIS A 335 8.24 -21.58 -7.21
CA HIS A 335 9.36 -22.20 -7.95
C HIS A 335 9.51 -23.71 -7.69
N LYS A 336 8.83 -24.25 -6.67
CA LYS A 336 8.92 -25.67 -6.34
C LYS A 336 7.90 -26.45 -7.19
N PRO A 337 8.26 -27.59 -7.79
CA PRO A 337 7.32 -28.41 -8.55
C PRO A 337 6.14 -28.88 -7.67
N VAL A 338 4.93 -28.46 -8.00
CA VAL A 338 3.69 -28.76 -7.26
C VAL A 338 2.62 -29.35 -8.16
N THR A 339 1.84 -30.26 -7.59
CA THR A 339 0.74 -30.96 -8.25
C THR A 339 -0.50 -30.07 -8.38
N LEU A 340 -1.42 -30.45 -9.28
CA LEU A 340 -2.71 -29.77 -9.39
C LEU A 340 -3.47 -29.72 -8.06
N THR A 341 -3.46 -30.80 -7.28
CA THR A 341 -4.16 -30.88 -5.99
C THR A 341 -3.60 -29.88 -4.98
N GLU A 342 -2.28 -29.71 -4.93
CA GLU A 342 -1.62 -28.73 -4.06
C GLU A 342 -2.01 -27.30 -4.46
N ILE A 343 -1.96 -26.98 -5.76
CA ILE A 343 -2.31 -25.64 -6.28
C ILE A 343 -3.80 -25.33 -6.10
N ALA A 344 -4.69 -26.28 -6.40
CA ALA A 344 -6.11 -26.12 -6.11
C ALA A 344 -6.36 -25.89 -4.61
N GLY A 345 -5.57 -26.54 -3.74
CA GLY A 345 -5.59 -26.30 -2.30
C GLY A 345 -5.18 -24.87 -1.90
N VAL A 346 -4.13 -24.33 -2.54
CA VAL A 346 -3.66 -22.94 -2.34
C VAL A 346 -4.75 -21.95 -2.71
N PHE A 347 -5.38 -22.08 -3.87
CA PHE A 347 -6.49 -21.20 -4.26
C PHE A 347 -7.73 -21.40 -3.39
N ARG A 348 -8.13 -22.63 -3.09
CA ARG A 348 -9.33 -22.89 -2.26
C ARG A 348 -9.24 -22.24 -0.87
N ARG A 349 -8.05 -22.27 -0.25
CA ARG A 349 -7.80 -21.58 1.02
C ARG A 349 -7.60 -20.08 0.81
N GLY A 350 -6.79 -19.71 -0.19
CA GLY A 350 -6.49 -18.35 -0.63
C GLY A 350 -5.87 -17.44 0.44
N ARG A 351 -5.29 -18.01 1.51
CA ARG A 351 -4.98 -17.28 2.75
C ARG A 351 -4.17 -16.02 2.45
N ALA A 352 -4.67 -14.89 2.96
CA ALA A 352 -3.97 -13.61 2.94
C ALA A 352 -4.51 -12.79 4.11
N SER A 353 -3.70 -12.65 5.17
CA SER A 353 -4.08 -11.86 6.32
C SER A 353 -2.90 -11.10 6.91
N PHE A 354 -3.20 -9.93 7.47
CA PHE A 354 -2.23 -9.11 8.19
C PHE A 354 -2.82 -8.67 9.51
N SER A 355 -2.06 -8.83 10.61
CA SER A 355 -2.49 -8.44 11.96
C SER A 355 -3.89 -8.97 12.33
N GLY A 356 -4.18 -10.22 11.99
CA GLY A 356 -5.46 -10.90 12.28
C GLY A 356 -6.62 -10.51 11.35
N ARG A 357 -6.38 -9.74 10.28
CA ARG A 357 -7.42 -9.24 9.37
C ARG A 357 -7.22 -9.75 7.95
N SER A 358 -8.30 -10.02 7.24
CA SER A 358 -8.25 -10.42 5.83
C SER A 358 -7.76 -9.27 4.95
N ALA A 359 -6.87 -9.57 4.01
CA ALA A 359 -6.37 -8.62 3.03
C ALA A 359 -7.43 -8.32 1.96
N THR A 360 -8.21 -7.26 2.17
CA THR A 360 -9.33 -6.89 1.26
C THR A 360 -9.00 -5.75 0.31
N TYR A 361 -7.86 -5.07 0.51
CA TYR A 361 -7.37 -3.97 -0.30
C TYR A 361 -5.93 -4.24 -0.74
N PRO A 362 -5.44 -3.60 -1.82
CA PRO A 362 -4.13 -3.88 -2.39
C PRO A 362 -2.97 -3.70 -1.41
N HIS A 363 -2.92 -2.57 -0.70
CA HIS A 363 -1.90 -2.31 0.33
C HIS A 363 -1.92 -3.36 1.46
N ARG A 364 -3.10 -3.87 1.86
CA ARG A 364 -3.22 -4.94 2.86
C ARG A 364 -2.72 -6.28 2.34
N MET A 365 -2.89 -6.55 1.05
CA MET A 365 -2.32 -7.74 0.42
C MET A 365 -0.80 -7.65 0.43
N ALA A 366 -0.24 -6.48 0.14
CA ALA A 366 1.20 -6.25 0.20
C ALA A 366 1.76 -6.34 1.63
N GLU A 367 1.05 -5.81 2.65
CA GLU A 367 1.38 -6.02 4.06
C GLU A 367 1.35 -7.51 4.45
N ALA A 368 0.34 -8.25 3.99
CA ALA A 368 0.24 -9.70 4.23
C ALA A 368 1.40 -10.48 3.59
N ILE A 369 1.87 -10.07 2.40
CA ILE A 369 3.04 -10.65 1.74
C ILE A 369 4.31 -10.42 2.59
N ILE A 370 4.57 -9.20 3.02
CA ILE A 370 5.72 -8.84 3.87
C ILE A 370 5.68 -9.56 5.22
N ALA A 371 4.48 -9.76 5.78
CA ALA A 371 4.29 -10.48 7.04
C ALA A 371 4.31 -12.01 6.91
N GLN A 372 4.46 -12.56 5.70
CA GLN A 372 4.27 -13.99 5.40
C GLN A 372 2.90 -14.52 5.89
N GLY A 373 1.89 -13.65 5.85
CA GLY A 373 0.50 -13.97 6.15
C GLY A 373 -0.25 -14.60 4.98
N THR A 374 0.46 -14.95 3.91
CA THR A 374 -0.05 -15.62 2.70
C THR A 374 0.16 -17.15 2.75
N GLU A 375 -0.22 -17.87 1.69
CA GLU A 375 -0.03 -19.32 1.59
C GLU A 375 1.46 -19.71 1.55
N HIS A 376 1.82 -20.78 2.28
CA HIS A 376 3.18 -21.32 2.25
C HIS A 376 3.53 -21.87 0.86
N GLY A 377 4.80 -21.70 0.46
CA GLY A 377 5.30 -22.16 -0.83
C GLY A 377 5.09 -21.17 -1.99
N VAL A 378 4.32 -20.10 -1.78
CA VAL A 378 4.28 -18.95 -2.68
C VAL A 378 5.48 -18.04 -2.42
N MET A 379 6.15 -17.63 -3.48
CA MET A 379 7.41 -16.87 -3.45
C MET A 379 7.26 -15.45 -3.97
N ALA A 380 6.25 -15.20 -4.80
CA ALA A 380 5.86 -13.86 -5.20
C ALA A 380 4.37 -13.82 -5.58
N PHE A 381 3.83 -12.62 -5.74
CA PHE A 381 2.54 -12.40 -6.36
C PHE A 381 2.69 -11.41 -7.51
N GLU A 382 2.14 -11.76 -8.66
CA GLU A 382 1.96 -10.84 -9.78
C GLU A 382 0.64 -10.11 -9.65
N ARG A 383 0.71 -8.78 -9.58
CA ARG A 383 -0.45 -7.92 -9.38
C ARG A 383 -1.03 -7.54 -10.73
N HIS A 384 -2.31 -7.80 -10.92
CA HIS A 384 -3.07 -7.41 -12.10
C HIS A 384 -4.25 -6.50 -11.70
N SER A 385 -4.26 -5.28 -12.24
CA SER A 385 -5.39 -4.36 -12.10
C SER A 385 -6.43 -4.65 -13.17
N LEU A 386 -7.70 -4.83 -12.77
CA LEU A 386 -8.82 -5.00 -13.69
C LEU A 386 -9.43 -3.65 -14.03
N SER A 387 -8.75 -2.93 -14.92
CA SER A 387 -9.02 -1.54 -15.29
C SER A 387 -9.96 -1.45 -16.49
N GLN A 388 -10.97 -0.59 -16.40
CA GLN A 388 -11.82 -0.22 -17.52
C GLN A 388 -11.00 0.58 -18.54
N THR A 389 -11.16 0.32 -19.84
CA THR A 389 -10.43 1.09 -20.88
C THR A 389 -11.38 1.74 -21.88
N THR A 390 -11.89 0.98 -22.85
CA THR A 390 -12.68 1.52 -23.97
C THR A 390 -14.15 1.74 -23.64
N SER A 391 -14.69 1.06 -22.63
CA SER A 391 -16.06 1.27 -22.15
C SER A 391 -16.15 1.06 -20.64
N ALA A 392 -17.09 1.74 -19.99
CA ALA A 392 -17.35 1.58 -18.55
C ALA A 392 -17.80 0.16 -18.14
N ASN A 393 -18.01 -0.74 -19.11
CA ASN A 393 -18.46 -2.10 -18.87
C ASN A 393 -17.41 -3.14 -19.29
N THR A 394 -16.24 -2.73 -19.78
CA THR A 394 -15.20 -3.63 -20.30
C THR A 394 -13.90 -3.40 -19.56
N PHE A 395 -13.33 -4.45 -18.96
CA PHE A 395 -12.05 -4.37 -18.28
C PHE A 395 -10.90 -4.99 -19.10
N GLU A 396 -9.67 -4.58 -18.76
CA GLU A 396 -8.42 -5.20 -19.17
C GLU A 396 -7.59 -5.50 -17.93
N ALA A 397 -7.03 -6.71 -17.86
CA ALA A 397 -6.18 -7.16 -16.78
C ALA A 397 -4.72 -6.71 -17.01
N LEU A 398 -4.40 -5.52 -16.52
CA LEU A 398 -3.09 -4.89 -16.72
C LEU A 398 -2.13 -5.32 -15.59
N PRO A 399 -0.93 -5.84 -15.90
CA PRO A 399 0.08 -6.09 -14.88
C PRO A 399 0.55 -4.75 -14.27
N THR A 400 0.55 -4.64 -12.94
CA THR A 400 0.90 -3.41 -12.21
C THR A 400 2.08 -3.58 -11.24
N GLY A 401 2.64 -4.78 -11.11
CA GLY A 401 3.89 -5.03 -10.39
C GLY A 401 3.97 -6.40 -9.74
N ARG A 402 5.19 -6.79 -9.34
CA ARG A 402 5.48 -8.06 -8.67
C ARG A 402 5.92 -7.84 -7.23
N PHE A 403 5.35 -8.59 -6.30
CA PHE A 403 5.66 -8.50 -4.87
C PHE A 403 6.27 -9.81 -4.37
N LYS A 404 7.52 -9.77 -3.89
CA LYS A 404 8.26 -10.96 -3.44
C LYS A 404 7.95 -11.29 -1.98
N VAL A 405 7.75 -12.57 -1.68
CA VAL A 405 7.64 -13.10 -0.31
C VAL A 405 9.06 -13.31 0.22
N ARG A 406 9.40 -12.63 1.32
CA ARG A 406 10.74 -12.63 1.92
C ARG A 406 10.70 -13.05 3.39
N GLN A 407 11.67 -13.85 3.82
CA GLN A 407 11.72 -14.37 5.19
C GLN A 407 12.32 -13.38 6.20
N ASP A 408 13.17 -12.48 5.75
CA ASP A 408 13.93 -11.51 6.54
C ASP A 408 13.13 -10.23 6.89
N MET A 409 11.82 -10.24 6.68
CA MET A 409 10.94 -9.06 6.74
C MET A 409 10.20 -8.84 8.06
N VAL A 410 10.54 -9.59 9.12
CA VAL A 410 9.84 -9.51 10.41
C VAL A 410 9.85 -8.08 10.99
N GLY A 411 10.98 -7.37 10.92
CA GLY A 411 11.08 -6.00 11.42
C GLY A 411 10.21 -5.00 10.65
N ALA A 412 10.17 -5.12 9.32
CA ALA A 412 9.35 -4.27 8.44
C ALA A 412 7.85 -4.52 8.68
N SER A 413 7.45 -5.79 8.75
CA SER A 413 6.08 -6.21 9.07
C SER A 413 5.61 -5.65 10.42
N GLN A 414 6.46 -5.71 11.44
CA GLN A 414 6.15 -5.16 12.77
C GLN A 414 5.96 -3.64 12.75
N CYS A 415 6.72 -2.90 11.93
CA CYS A 415 6.53 -1.46 11.75
C CYS A 415 5.15 -1.18 11.15
N LEU A 416 4.82 -1.80 10.01
CA LEU A 416 3.53 -1.59 9.32
C LEU A 416 2.33 -1.98 10.19
N ALA A 417 2.49 -3.00 11.05
CA ALA A 417 1.43 -3.43 11.97
C ALA A 417 1.02 -2.33 12.96
N GLU A 418 1.93 -1.44 13.34
CA GLU A 418 1.65 -0.32 14.26
C GLU A 418 0.69 0.72 13.64
N LEU A 419 0.60 0.80 12.30
CA LEU A 419 -0.29 1.72 11.57
C LEU A 419 -1.66 1.11 11.26
N THR A 420 -1.82 -0.20 11.39
CA THR A 420 -3.00 -0.96 10.92
C THR A 420 -4.31 -0.46 11.52
N THR A 421 -4.33 -0.12 12.81
CA THR A 421 -5.54 0.33 13.51
C THR A 421 -5.89 1.78 13.20
N TRP A 422 -4.88 2.59 12.87
CA TRP A 422 -5.04 3.99 12.53
C TRP A 422 -5.64 4.17 11.13
N GLU A 423 -5.18 3.37 10.17
CA GLU A 423 -5.68 3.42 8.78
C GLU A 423 -7.21 3.21 8.71
N ASP A 424 -7.78 2.28 9.48
CA ASP A 424 -9.23 2.03 9.49
C ASP A 424 -10.06 3.26 9.89
N LYS A 425 -9.45 4.18 10.63
CA LYS A 425 -10.08 5.40 11.14
C LYS A 425 -9.89 6.58 10.20
N LEU A 426 -9.15 6.41 9.10
CA LEU A 426 -9.02 7.46 8.09
C LEU A 426 -10.36 7.70 7.38
N PRO A 427 -10.64 8.95 6.97
CA PRO A 427 -11.83 9.28 6.20
C PRO A 427 -11.88 8.44 4.91
N ARG A 428 -13.02 7.82 4.63
CA ARG A 428 -13.21 7.07 3.38
C ARG A 428 -13.54 8.02 2.23
N ASP A 429 -12.88 7.80 1.10
CA ASP A 429 -13.27 8.41 -0.16
C ASP A 429 -14.61 7.84 -0.64
N SER A 430 -15.39 8.66 -1.31
CA SER A 430 -16.68 8.31 -1.90
C SER A 430 -16.84 8.96 -3.26
N ALA A 431 -17.78 8.49 -4.08
CA ALA A 431 -18.07 9.11 -5.37
C ALA A 431 -18.39 10.61 -5.30
N LYS A 432 -18.87 11.10 -4.14
CA LYS A 432 -19.20 12.52 -3.93
C LYS A 432 -18.00 13.34 -3.44
N ILE A 433 -17.18 12.75 -2.57
CA ILE A 433 -16.08 13.40 -1.87
C ILE A 433 -14.85 12.49 -1.97
N VAL A 434 -13.86 12.93 -2.73
CA VAL A 434 -12.54 12.29 -2.83
C VAL A 434 -11.52 13.26 -2.24
N LEU A 435 -10.99 12.92 -1.07
CA LEU A 435 -9.97 13.65 -0.34
C LEU A 435 -8.57 13.16 -0.72
N GLY A 436 -8.45 11.93 -1.21
CA GLY A 436 -7.20 11.31 -1.62
C GLY A 436 -6.25 10.95 -0.46
N LEU A 437 -6.68 11.13 0.80
CA LEU A 437 -5.87 10.84 1.98
C LEU A 437 -5.57 9.35 2.09
N ARG A 438 -6.58 8.51 1.87
CA ARG A 438 -6.41 7.07 1.94
C ARG A 438 -5.57 6.58 0.77
N ARG A 439 -5.85 7.05 -0.45
CA ARG A 439 -5.02 6.77 -1.63
C ARG A 439 -3.54 7.06 -1.38
N ALA A 440 -3.20 8.25 -0.87
CA ALA A 440 -1.81 8.60 -0.57
C ALA A 440 -1.15 7.62 0.41
N PHE A 441 -1.87 7.20 1.45
CA PHE A 441 -1.38 6.18 2.39
C PHE A 441 -1.20 4.81 1.74
N GLU A 442 -2.19 4.35 0.97
CA GLU A 442 -2.16 3.06 0.27
C GLU A 442 -0.97 2.98 -0.70
N ASP A 443 -0.71 4.05 -1.46
CA ASP A 443 0.42 4.16 -2.40
C ASP A 443 1.77 4.08 -1.69
N ALA A 444 1.90 4.78 -0.56
CA ALA A 444 3.13 4.76 0.21
C ALA A 444 3.41 3.37 0.82
N VAL A 445 2.38 2.67 1.30
CA VAL A 445 2.51 1.28 1.80
C VAL A 445 2.87 0.33 0.65
N LEU A 446 2.23 0.46 -0.52
CA LEU A 446 2.57 -0.35 -1.69
C LEU A 446 4.02 -0.13 -2.14
N SER A 447 4.51 1.11 -2.09
CA SER A 447 5.91 1.43 -2.44
C SER A 447 6.90 0.80 -1.46
N VAL A 448 6.65 0.92 -0.15
CA VAL A 448 7.49 0.31 0.90
C VAL A 448 7.49 -1.21 0.82
N THR A 449 6.36 -1.82 0.51
CA THR A 449 6.24 -3.28 0.44
C THR A 449 6.83 -3.85 -0.85
N ALA A 450 6.89 -3.07 -1.93
CA ALA A 450 7.60 -3.44 -3.15
C ALA A 450 9.13 -3.36 -2.96
N GLU A 451 9.62 -2.29 -2.34
CA GLU A 451 11.05 -2.02 -2.11
C GLU A 451 11.37 -1.82 -0.61
N PRO A 452 11.27 -2.88 0.23
CA PRO A 452 11.37 -2.75 1.69
C PRO A 452 12.76 -2.40 2.22
N ASP A 453 13.79 -2.50 1.39
CA ASP A 453 15.16 -2.10 1.75
C ASP A 453 15.46 -0.64 1.38
N ASP A 454 14.58 0.03 0.63
CA ASP A 454 14.75 1.42 0.21
C ASP A 454 14.24 2.40 1.26
N TYR A 455 15.18 3.10 1.91
CA TYR A 455 14.89 4.11 2.93
C TYR A 455 14.04 5.27 2.39
N VAL A 456 14.11 5.59 1.10
CA VAL A 456 13.34 6.69 0.51
C VAL A 456 11.85 6.39 0.60
N THR A 457 11.45 5.14 0.31
CA THR A 457 10.05 4.71 0.43
C THR A 457 9.56 4.76 1.88
N TRP A 458 10.39 4.36 2.85
CA TRP A 458 10.06 4.42 4.28
C TRP A 458 9.95 5.86 4.80
N GLN A 459 10.89 6.72 4.43
CA GLN A 459 10.83 8.15 4.75
C GLN A 459 9.56 8.76 4.14
N HIS A 460 9.25 8.44 2.87
CA HIS A 460 8.04 8.91 2.20
C HIS A 460 6.78 8.45 2.93
N LEU A 461 6.66 7.17 3.31
CA LEU A 461 5.52 6.67 4.10
C LEU A 461 5.30 7.46 5.38
N LEU A 462 6.36 7.74 6.13
CA LEU A 462 6.24 8.45 7.39
C LEU A 462 5.92 9.95 7.18
N ILE A 463 6.47 10.56 6.13
CA ILE A 463 6.11 11.91 5.69
C ILE A 463 4.63 11.97 5.31
N THR A 464 4.14 11.04 4.49
CA THR A 464 2.72 10.94 4.13
C THR A 464 1.84 10.78 5.37
N CYS A 465 2.24 9.98 6.35
CA CYS A 465 1.53 9.86 7.63
C CYS A 465 1.45 11.21 8.37
N ALA A 466 2.55 11.97 8.43
CA ALA A 466 2.58 13.29 9.05
C ALA A 466 1.71 14.31 8.31
N GLU A 467 1.69 14.28 6.98
CA GLU A 467 0.84 15.15 6.15
C GLU A 467 -0.64 14.84 6.32
N ILE A 468 -1.02 13.56 6.29
CA ILE A 468 -2.39 13.11 6.56
C ILE A 468 -2.80 13.54 7.97
N HIS A 469 -1.93 13.33 8.96
CA HIS A 469 -2.17 13.74 10.34
C HIS A 469 -2.42 15.25 10.44
N ARG A 470 -1.60 16.09 9.78
CA ARG A 470 -1.80 17.55 9.75
C ARG A 470 -3.16 17.94 9.16
N ARG A 471 -3.55 17.34 8.03
CA ARG A 471 -4.84 17.61 7.38
C ARG A 471 -6.02 17.21 8.26
N VAL A 472 -5.91 16.08 8.97
CA VAL A 472 -6.90 15.64 9.96
C VAL A 472 -6.95 16.61 11.15
N ASP A 473 -5.81 17.05 11.68
CA ASP A 473 -5.72 17.96 12.83
C ASP A 473 -6.33 19.34 12.54
N GLN A 474 -6.17 19.84 11.31
CA GLN A 474 -6.72 21.14 10.87
C GLN A 474 -8.24 21.12 10.63
N ASN A 475 -8.85 19.93 10.47
CA ASN A 475 -10.28 19.80 10.20
C ASN A 475 -11.07 19.38 11.46
N LYS A 476 -11.95 20.27 11.93
CA LYS A 476 -12.75 20.06 13.15
C LYS A 476 -13.58 18.78 13.14
N ASP A 477 -14.13 18.36 12.00
CA ASP A 477 -14.96 17.17 11.91
C ASP A 477 -14.11 15.89 11.82
N PHE A 478 -12.95 15.94 11.16
CA PHE A 478 -12.01 14.83 11.16
C PHE A 478 -11.42 14.58 12.55
N ARG A 479 -11.14 15.61 13.34
CA ARG A 479 -10.71 15.43 14.75
C ARG A 479 -11.70 14.64 15.61
N LYS A 480 -13.00 14.70 15.29
CA LYS A 480 -14.05 13.98 16.05
C LYS A 480 -14.14 12.50 15.64
N SER A 481 -13.91 12.19 14.37
CA SER A 481 -14.10 10.85 13.80
C SER A 481 -12.80 10.04 13.70
N CYS A 482 -11.66 10.71 13.52
CA CYS A 482 -10.35 10.13 13.33
C CYS A 482 -9.52 10.19 14.62
N ARG A 483 -8.42 9.43 14.65
CA ARG A 483 -7.43 9.44 15.74
C ARG A 483 -6.10 9.97 15.23
N PRO A 484 -5.26 10.57 16.09
CA PRO A 484 -3.87 10.85 15.75
C PRO A 484 -3.14 9.55 15.34
N VAL A 485 -2.07 9.68 14.55
CA VAL A 485 -1.15 8.56 14.30
C VAL A 485 -0.67 8.02 15.66
N PRO A 486 -0.64 6.70 15.91
CA PRO A 486 -0.17 6.18 17.19
C PRO A 486 1.30 6.55 17.45
N PRO A 487 1.77 6.50 18.71
CA PRO A 487 3.21 6.52 19.01
C PRO A 487 3.90 5.33 18.34
N LEU A 488 4.68 5.58 17.29
CA LEU A 488 5.40 4.52 16.56
C LEU A 488 6.66 4.11 17.32
N SER A 489 7.06 2.84 17.26
CA SER A 489 8.25 2.39 17.98
C SER A 489 9.55 2.94 17.37
N LEU A 490 10.62 3.01 18.17
CA LEU A 490 11.92 3.51 17.70
C LEU A 490 12.56 2.57 16.65
N ARG A 491 12.06 1.35 16.47
CA ARG A 491 12.57 0.37 15.49
C ARG A 491 12.52 0.90 14.05
N TRP A 492 11.60 1.82 13.77
CA TRP A 492 11.45 2.47 12.47
C TRP A 492 12.74 3.16 12.04
N LEU A 493 13.59 3.62 12.97
CA LEU A 493 14.88 4.24 12.65
C LEU A 493 15.78 3.36 11.78
N LYS A 494 15.71 2.03 11.93
CA LYS A 494 16.48 1.08 11.10
C LYS A 494 16.15 1.19 9.61
N PHE A 495 14.90 1.54 9.28
CA PHE A 495 14.40 1.65 7.91
C PHE A 495 14.42 3.09 7.40
N LEU A 496 14.53 4.07 8.30
CA LEU A 496 14.48 5.50 7.97
C LEU A 496 15.86 6.13 7.81
N ASP A 497 16.87 5.71 8.58
CA ASP A 497 18.20 6.32 8.56
C ASP A 497 18.97 5.93 7.29
N ASP A 498 19.15 6.92 6.42
CA ASP A 498 19.91 6.79 5.18
C ASP A 498 21.38 7.18 5.34
N GLY A 499 21.79 7.53 6.55
CA GLY A 499 23.14 7.99 6.86
C GLY A 499 23.39 9.46 6.56
N SER A 500 22.40 10.21 6.03
CA SER A 500 22.57 11.63 5.71
C SER A 500 22.59 12.53 6.94
N GLU A 501 23.22 13.68 6.78
CA GLU A 501 23.29 14.76 7.76
C GLU A 501 21.92 15.44 7.92
N GLU A 502 21.11 15.56 6.86
CA GLU A 502 19.73 16.02 6.95
C GLU A 502 18.88 15.12 7.86
N PHE A 503 19.00 13.80 7.70
CA PHE A 503 18.27 12.85 8.54
C PHE A 503 18.73 12.95 10.00
N GLU A 504 20.04 13.08 10.24
CA GLU A 504 20.58 13.21 11.59
C GLU A 504 20.03 14.44 12.32
N LEU A 505 20.10 15.60 11.65
CA LEU A 505 19.63 16.86 12.20
C LEU A 505 18.12 16.79 12.48
N ALA A 506 17.36 16.24 11.52
CA ALA A 506 15.93 16.05 11.69
C ALA A 506 15.59 15.11 12.85
N ALA A 507 16.30 13.98 12.99
CA ALA A 507 16.14 13.04 14.10
C ALA A 507 16.51 13.66 15.45
N ALA A 508 17.60 14.42 15.51
CA ALA A 508 18.02 15.14 16.71
C ALA A 508 16.92 16.08 17.20
N VAL A 509 16.40 16.94 16.31
CA VAL A 509 15.31 17.87 16.63
C VAL A 509 14.03 17.12 16.98
N ALA A 510 13.62 16.15 16.17
CA ALA A 510 12.41 15.35 16.39
C ALA A 510 12.42 14.60 17.73
N SER A 511 13.61 14.20 18.19
CA SER A 511 13.80 13.48 19.46
C SER A 511 13.72 14.36 20.71
N ILE A 512 13.50 15.68 20.58
CA ILE A 512 13.38 16.60 21.74
C ILE A 512 12.18 16.19 22.61
N ARG A 513 12.51 15.87 23.85
CA ARG A 513 11.58 15.49 24.92
C ARG A 513 11.17 16.70 25.76
N GLY A 514 10.11 16.48 26.54
CA GLY A 514 9.63 17.42 27.53
C GLY A 514 10.36 17.34 28.87
N ASN A 515 10.19 18.38 29.70
CA ASN A 515 10.57 18.40 31.12
C ASN A 515 9.30 18.27 31.99
N ARG A 516 8.90 17.05 32.36
CA ARG A 516 7.70 16.87 33.21
C ARG A 516 8.05 17.10 34.69
N ASN A 517 7.58 18.22 35.25
CA ASN A 517 7.56 18.48 36.70
C ASN A 517 6.10 18.74 37.16
N GLY A 518 5.31 17.71 37.40
CA GLY A 518 3.89 17.87 37.80
C GLY A 518 2.96 18.27 36.65
N GLU A 519 1.89 19.03 36.93
CA GLU A 519 0.91 19.53 35.95
C GLU A 519 1.47 20.65 35.03
N GLU A 520 2.64 21.18 35.35
CA GLU A 520 3.32 22.24 34.60
C GLU A 520 4.54 21.67 33.86
N GLY A 521 4.59 21.84 32.53
CA GLY A 521 5.74 21.42 31.73
C GLY A 521 5.56 21.51 30.22
N CYS A 522 6.68 21.32 29.51
CA CYS A 522 6.67 21.10 28.07
C CYS A 522 6.52 19.61 27.77
N GLY A 523 5.73 19.28 26.74
CA GLY A 523 5.63 17.92 26.20
C GLY A 523 6.76 17.60 25.20
N PRO A 524 6.68 16.46 24.52
CA PRO A 524 7.56 16.12 23.38
C PRO A 524 7.40 17.13 22.24
N LEU A 525 8.38 17.21 21.31
CA LEU A 525 8.31 18.12 20.15
C LEU A 525 7.01 17.95 19.35
N ARG A 526 6.49 16.73 19.27
CA ARG A 526 5.22 16.42 18.60
C ARG A 526 4.07 17.35 19.01
N GLY A 527 4.00 17.79 20.27
CA GLY A 527 2.96 18.73 20.75
C GLY A 527 3.14 20.18 20.28
N ASN A 528 4.30 20.52 19.71
CA ASN A 528 4.55 21.78 19.02
C ASN A 528 4.29 21.70 17.50
N ILE A 529 4.07 20.49 16.97
CA ILE A 529 3.83 20.23 15.54
C ILE A 529 2.36 19.86 15.29
N PHE A 530 1.74 19.10 16.19
CA PHE A 530 0.36 18.62 16.09
C PHE A 530 -0.41 18.89 17.38
N SER A 531 -1.72 19.15 17.26
CA SER A 531 -2.60 19.43 18.40
C SER A 531 -3.07 18.14 19.08
N VAL A 532 -2.11 17.34 19.57
CA VAL A 532 -2.37 16.09 20.30
C VAL A 532 -2.39 16.34 21.81
N ASP A 533 -3.19 15.56 22.54
CA ASP A 533 -3.16 15.64 24.00
C ASP A 533 -1.85 15.05 24.55
N ILE A 534 -1.04 15.93 25.16
CA ILE A 534 0.28 15.62 25.72
C ILE A 534 0.25 15.45 27.26
N PHE A 535 -0.92 15.59 27.90
CA PHE A 535 -1.08 15.59 29.37
C PHE A 535 -2.17 14.67 29.91
N GLU A 536 -3.05 14.09 29.08
CA GLU A 536 -3.97 13.02 29.50
C GLU A 536 -3.21 11.75 29.90
N ARG A 537 -2.68 11.77 31.13
CA ARG A 537 -2.15 10.62 31.88
C ARG A 537 -3.06 10.24 33.05
N ALA A 538 -4.20 10.90 33.18
CA ALA A 538 -5.14 10.60 34.25
C ALA A 538 -5.79 9.24 33.95
N GLN A 539 -5.22 8.15 34.49
CA GLN A 539 -5.92 7.07 35.22
C GLN A 539 -5.25 5.67 35.21
N PHE A 540 -3.99 5.45 34.80
CA PHE A 540 -3.48 4.07 34.76
C PHE A 540 -2.13 3.81 35.43
N ALA A 541 -2.10 2.67 36.13
CA ALA A 541 -1.03 2.13 36.96
C ALA A 541 0.27 1.83 36.17
N PRO A 542 1.42 1.71 36.85
CA PRO A 542 2.69 1.32 36.22
C PRO A 542 2.53 -0.01 35.45
N GLY A 543 2.91 -0.01 34.16
CA GLY A 543 2.87 -1.20 33.30
C GLY A 543 1.78 -1.20 32.21
N GLN A 544 0.87 -0.23 32.21
CA GLN A 544 -0.05 0.00 31.08
C GLN A 544 0.61 0.88 30.00
N PRO A 545 0.30 0.67 28.69
CA PRO A 545 0.84 1.50 27.62
C PRO A 545 0.42 2.97 27.78
N ASP A 546 1.35 3.90 27.51
CA ASP A 546 1.10 5.34 27.61
C ASP A 546 0.06 5.76 26.56
N ASN A 547 -1.14 6.12 27.01
CA ASN A 547 -2.22 6.63 26.14
C ASN A 547 -2.06 8.12 25.79
N SER A 548 -0.96 8.77 26.18
CA SER A 548 -0.62 10.09 25.64
C SER A 548 -0.64 10.03 24.11
N TRP A 549 -1.34 10.99 23.48
CA TRP A 549 -1.55 11.08 22.01
C TRP A 549 -2.66 10.19 21.42
N ALA A 550 -3.49 9.54 22.25
CA ALA A 550 -4.66 8.79 21.76
C ALA A 550 -5.80 9.68 21.22
N SER A 551 -5.73 11.00 21.44
CA SER A 551 -6.76 11.98 21.08
C SER A 551 -6.14 13.29 20.58
N PHE A 552 -6.87 13.95 19.67
CA PHE A 552 -6.64 15.35 19.38
C PHE A 552 -7.18 16.20 20.55
N THR A 553 -6.58 17.36 20.81
CA THR A 553 -7.15 18.33 21.74
C THR A 553 -8.53 18.79 21.27
N LYS A 554 -9.37 19.36 22.15
CA LYS A 554 -10.72 19.83 21.76
C LYS A 554 -10.68 20.96 20.72
N SER A 555 -9.66 21.81 20.79
CA SER A 555 -9.37 22.90 19.86
C SER A 555 -7.86 22.89 19.51
N PRO A 556 -7.45 23.43 18.35
CA PRO A 556 -6.04 23.60 18.01
C PRO A 556 -5.28 24.27 19.17
N SER A 557 -4.16 23.68 19.56
CA SER A 557 -3.40 24.15 20.72
C SER A 557 -2.53 25.33 20.33
N ASN A 558 -2.51 26.39 21.16
CA ASN A 558 -1.59 27.53 20.99
C ASN A 558 -0.10 27.16 21.14
N ARG A 559 0.19 25.88 21.47
CA ARG A 559 1.54 25.33 21.51
C ARG A 559 2.02 24.85 20.13
N VAL A 560 1.10 24.62 19.19
CA VAL A 560 1.40 24.20 17.82
C VAL A 560 1.82 25.42 17.02
N VAL A 561 3.08 25.42 16.61
CA VAL A 561 3.70 26.57 15.94
C VAL A 561 4.44 26.18 14.65
N TRP A 562 4.50 24.87 14.34
CA TRP A 562 5.15 24.37 13.14
C TRP A 562 4.26 24.55 11.90
N SER A 563 4.65 25.43 10.98
CA SER A 563 3.93 25.66 9.72
C SER A 563 4.26 24.63 8.63
N GLY A 564 5.51 24.15 8.60
CA GLY A 564 6.09 23.33 7.54
C GLY A 564 6.46 24.09 6.27
N MET A 565 6.44 25.43 6.28
CA MET A 565 6.73 26.26 5.12
C MET A 565 8.19 26.73 5.09
N ASN A 566 8.78 27.02 6.24
CA ASN A 566 10.16 27.49 6.38
C ASN A 566 10.78 26.88 7.63
N LEU A 567 11.82 26.06 7.44
CA LEU A 567 12.48 25.33 8.51
C LEU A 567 13.01 26.24 9.62
N ILE A 568 13.73 27.30 9.24
CA ILE A 568 14.40 28.22 10.17
C ILE A 568 13.37 28.94 11.01
N HIS A 569 12.30 29.44 10.38
CA HIS A 569 11.18 30.05 11.07
C HIS A 569 10.52 29.08 12.05
N ASP A 570 10.17 27.88 11.61
CA ASP A 570 9.47 26.89 12.43
C ASP A 570 10.31 26.46 13.66
N MET A 571 11.62 26.25 13.48
CA MET A 571 12.53 25.93 14.58
C MET A 571 12.63 27.09 15.58
N ASN A 572 12.68 28.34 15.10
CA ASN A 572 12.69 29.54 15.95
C ASN A 572 11.39 29.70 16.74
N GLU A 573 10.24 29.47 16.11
CA GLU A 573 8.92 29.45 16.73
C GLU A 573 8.84 28.40 17.86
N VAL A 574 9.31 27.18 17.59
CA VAL A 574 9.37 26.10 18.60
C VAL A 574 10.25 26.51 19.77
N LEU A 575 11.46 27.03 19.51
CA LEU A 575 12.39 27.43 20.55
C LEU A 575 11.82 28.54 21.43
N ARG A 576 11.18 29.55 20.82
CA ARG A 576 10.51 30.64 21.55
C ARG A 576 9.36 30.11 22.39
N ARG A 577 8.49 29.28 21.80
CA ARG A 577 7.34 28.69 22.50
C ARG A 577 7.80 27.88 23.71
N ARG A 578 8.82 27.04 23.56
CA ARG A 578 9.39 26.25 24.66
C ARG A 578 10.09 27.09 25.73
N SER A 579 10.68 28.23 25.35
CA SER A 579 11.25 29.20 26.29
C SER A 579 10.21 29.89 27.16
N VAL A 580 8.99 30.01 26.67
CA VAL A 580 7.83 30.49 27.45
C VAL A 580 7.22 29.37 28.27
N ASP A 581 6.94 28.21 27.66
CA ASP A 581 6.21 27.11 28.27
C ASP A 581 6.99 26.35 29.37
N SER A 582 8.33 26.41 29.35
CA SER A 582 9.13 25.77 30.40
C SER A 582 8.94 26.52 31.74
N PRO A 583 8.83 25.86 32.90
CA PRO A 583 8.83 26.52 34.21
C PRO A 583 10.19 27.18 34.51
N LEU A 584 10.22 28.43 35.01
CA LEU A 584 11.46 29.17 35.33
C LEU A 584 12.37 28.43 36.33
N THR A 585 11.78 27.54 37.12
CA THR A 585 12.44 26.69 38.12
C THR A 585 13.05 25.42 37.55
N SER A 586 12.97 25.20 36.23
CA SER A 586 13.42 23.98 35.54
C SER A 586 14.33 24.30 34.35
N SER A 587 15.09 23.29 33.90
CA SER A 587 15.87 23.37 32.65
C SER A 587 14.96 23.59 31.46
N LEU A 588 15.47 24.29 30.43
CA LEU A 588 14.77 24.44 29.17
C LEU A 588 14.54 23.07 28.52
N ALA A 589 13.32 22.81 28.05
CA ALA A 589 12.90 21.52 27.49
C ALA A 589 13.45 21.25 26.07
N LEU A 590 14.77 21.20 25.93
CA LEU A 590 15.49 20.96 24.68
C LEU A 590 16.28 19.63 24.68
N GLY A 591 16.05 18.77 25.68
CA GLY A 591 16.75 17.48 25.80
C GLY A 591 16.28 16.48 24.76
N GLY A 592 17.18 16.11 23.84
CA GLY A 592 16.95 15.06 22.84
C GLY A 592 17.25 13.65 23.35
N ARG A 593 16.92 12.65 22.53
CA ARG A 593 17.48 11.29 22.62
C ARG A 593 18.52 11.01 21.55
N VAL A 594 18.44 11.71 20.43
CA VAL A 594 19.46 11.74 19.39
C VAL A 594 20.21 13.06 19.56
N MET A 595 21.54 12.98 19.54
CA MET A 595 22.42 14.14 19.59
C MET A 595 22.99 14.35 18.19
N CYS A 596 22.97 15.60 17.72
CA CYS A 596 23.56 15.93 16.43
C CYS A 596 25.08 16.03 16.56
N SER A 597 25.81 15.52 15.56
CA SER A 597 27.24 15.71 15.44
C SER A 597 27.59 17.18 15.16
N PRO A 598 28.75 17.67 15.62
CA PRO A 598 29.21 19.02 15.29
C PRO A 598 29.39 19.26 13.79
N SER A 599 29.76 18.22 13.03
CA SER A 599 29.92 18.28 11.58
C SER A 599 28.59 18.60 10.87
N SER A 600 27.54 17.82 11.14
CA SER A 600 26.21 18.02 10.56
C SER A 600 25.63 19.38 10.96
N LEU A 601 25.88 19.82 12.19
CA LEU A 601 25.47 21.13 12.65
C LEU A 601 26.21 22.29 11.96
N ALA A 602 27.51 22.13 11.67
CA ALA A 602 28.27 23.12 10.91
C ALA A 602 27.71 23.29 9.50
N LEU A 603 27.43 22.18 8.80
CA LEU A 603 26.80 22.20 7.47
C LEU A 603 25.43 22.88 7.51
N PHE A 604 24.62 22.62 8.55
CA PHE A 604 23.34 23.29 8.72
C PHE A 604 23.50 24.80 8.88
N LEU A 605 24.45 25.27 9.70
CA LEU A 605 24.72 26.68 9.94
C LEU A 605 25.25 27.40 8.69
N ASP A 606 26.04 26.70 7.87
CA ASP A 606 26.57 27.21 6.61
C ASP A 606 25.52 27.18 5.47
N GLY A 607 24.31 26.64 5.72
CA GLY A 607 23.23 26.57 4.74
C GLY A 607 23.49 25.56 3.62
N GLN A 608 24.31 24.53 3.89
CA GLN A 608 24.69 23.51 2.90
C GLN A 608 23.78 22.28 2.90
N LEU A 609 22.81 22.20 3.83
CA LEU A 609 21.83 21.12 3.91
C LEU A 609 20.51 21.48 3.20
N ASP A 610 19.77 20.47 2.75
CA ASP A 610 18.43 20.68 2.19
C ASP A 610 17.39 20.97 3.29
N ASP A 611 17.17 22.25 3.56
CA ASP A 611 16.17 22.73 4.52
C ASP A 611 14.75 22.23 4.21
N ALA A 612 14.38 22.07 2.94
CA ALA A 612 13.05 21.62 2.54
C ALA A 612 12.85 20.14 2.87
N ARG A 613 13.90 19.33 2.72
CA ARG A 613 13.92 17.93 3.14
C ARG A 613 13.81 17.80 4.66
N ILE A 614 14.63 18.53 5.41
CA ILE A 614 14.61 18.52 6.88
C ILE A 614 13.23 18.95 7.41
N SER A 615 12.62 19.98 6.79
CA SER A 615 11.29 20.48 7.16
C SER A 615 10.18 19.41 7.05
N LYS A 616 10.31 18.47 6.11
CA LYS A 616 9.40 17.31 5.97
C LYS A 616 9.73 16.18 6.93
N LEU A 617 11.03 15.91 7.15
CA LEU A 617 11.50 14.83 8.01
C LEU A 617 11.18 15.07 9.49
N ILE A 618 11.32 16.29 10.01
CA ILE A 618 11.07 16.58 11.44
C ILE A 618 9.65 16.18 11.88
N PRO A 619 8.56 16.62 11.20
CA PRO A 619 7.21 16.16 11.52
C PRO A 619 7.04 14.65 11.43
N ALA A 620 7.60 14.01 10.41
CA ALA A 620 7.54 12.56 10.20
C ALA A 620 8.19 11.80 11.37
N ILE A 621 9.44 12.11 11.68
CA ILE A 621 10.22 11.46 12.74
C ILE A 621 9.67 11.79 14.14
N SER A 622 8.97 12.92 14.30
CA SER A 622 8.30 13.26 15.56
C SER A 622 7.15 12.32 15.93
N LEU A 623 6.67 11.50 14.98
CA LEU A 623 5.64 10.48 15.21
C LEU A 623 6.16 9.28 16.03
N LEU A 624 7.49 9.10 16.08
CA LEU A 624 8.11 8.05 16.89
C LEU A 624 7.99 8.32 18.40
N ASN A 625 7.96 7.25 19.17
CA ASN A 625 7.86 7.27 20.62
C ASN A 625 9.23 7.46 21.27
N TRP A 626 9.68 8.71 21.29
CA TRP A 626 10.93 9.12 21.92
C TRP A 626 10.96 8.98 23.45
N ASN A 627 9.83 8.61 24.09
CA ASN A 627 9.76 8.34 25.53
C ASN A 627 10.11 6.89 25.90
N ASP A 628 10.22 5.96 24.93
CA ASP A 628 10.53 4.56 25.23
C ASP A 628 12.01 4.39 25.63
N GLN A 629 12.28 4.32 26.93
CA GLN A 629 13.64 4.21 27.48
C GLN A 629 14.29 2.83 27.29
N ARG A 630 13.55 1.80 26.83
CA ARG A 630 14.09 0.44 26.69
C ARG A 630 14.98 0.27 25.46
N VAL A 631 14.87 1.19 24.50
CA VAL A 631 15.59 1.16 23.22
C VAL A 631 16.52 2.36 23.17
N GLU A 632 17.79 2.13 22.86
CA GLU A 632 18.77 3.20 22.59
C GLU A 632 18.81 3.52 21.09
N PRO A 633 18.41 4.73 20.65
CA PRO A 633 18.37 5.12 19.24
C PRO A 633 19.72 4.98 18.54
N TYR A 634 20.81 5.25 19.26
CA TYR A 634 22.16 5.16 18.72
C TYR A 634 22.44 3.77 18.14
N ASN A 635 22.02 2.69 18.80
CA ASN A 635 22.23 1.33 18.31
C ASN A 635 21.50 1.03 17.00
N LEU A 636 20.41 1.75 16.71
CA LEU A 636 19.64 1.59 15.47
C LEU A 636 20.17 2.44 14.32
N MET A 637 20.91 3.51 14.63
CA MET A 637 21.48 4.46 13.66
C MET A 637 22.98 4.20 13.39
N ALA A 638 23.70 3.61 14.35
CA ALA A 638 25.15 3.47 14.32
C ALA A 638 25.68 2.43 13.31
N GLU A 639 24.86 1.50 12.83
CA GLU A 639 25.31 0.50 11.84
C GLU A 639 25.82 1.14 10.54
N ARG A 640 25.33 2.34 10.20
CA ARG A 640 25.60 3.00 8.90
C ARG A 640 26.45 4.25 9.01
N ARG A 641 26.55 4.83 10.21
CA ARG A 641 27.34 6.03 10.52
C ARG A 641 28.67 5.58 11.10
N GLY A 642 29.73 5.56 10.29
CA GLY A 642 31.05 5.04 10.66
C GLY A 642 31.63 5.58 11.98
N SER A 643 32.76 4.99 12.43
CA SER A 643 33.39 5.34 13.71
C SER A 643 33.69 6.85 13.83
N HIS A 644 33.13 7.50 14.85
CA HIS A 644 33.13 8.96 15.09
C HIS A 644 34.49 9.55 15.51
N ASN A 645 35.62 8.96 15.09
CA ASN A 645 36.95 9.36 15.54
C ASN A 645 37.40 10.77 15.07
N ASN A 646 36.69 11.39 14.11
CA ASN A 646 37.02 12.73 13.59
C ASN A 646 36.16 13.89 14.14
N GLU A 647 35.18 13.64 15.02
CA GLU A 647 34.20 14.68 15.42
C GLU A 647 34.75 15.75 16.38
N ARG A 648 35.85 15.46 17.10
CA ARG A 648 36.52 16.47 17.94
C ARG A 648 37.02 17.66 17.14
N ASN A 649 37.54 17.43 15.93
CA ASN A 649 38.03 18.50 15.07
C ASN A 649 36.87 19.32 14.50
N ALA A 650 35.73 18.69 14.23
CA ALA A 650 34.52 19.36 13.75
C ALA A 650 33.90 20.31 14.79
N LEU A 651 34.14 20.13 16.08
CA LEU A 651 33.69 21.11 17.07
C LEU A 651 34.34 22.49 16.86
N TYR A 652 35.58 22.54 16.36
CA TYR A 652 36.31 23.78 16.09
C TYR A 652 35.80 24.54 14.86
N THR A 653 35.01 23.89 13.99
CA THR A 653 34.41 24.56 12.83
C THR A 653 33.12 25.29 13.19
N LEU A 654 32.52 25.00 14.36
CA LEU A 654 31.30 25.68 14.79
C LEU A 654 31.55 27.17 15.12
N PRO A 655 30.68 28.08 14.69
CA PRO A 655 30.79 29.50 15.01
C PRO A 655 30.83 29.76 16.51
N ARG A 656 31.83 30.50 16.97
CA ARG A 656 31.94 30.85 18.40
C ARG A 656 30.72 31.59 18.95
N PRO A 657 30.05 32.51 18.21
CA PRO A 657 28.80 33.12 18.68
C PRO A 657 27.70 32.09 18.97
N TYR A 658 27.57 31.07 18.12
CA TYR A 658 26.64 29.96 18.34
C TYR A 658 27.00 29.18 19.62
N LEU A 659 28.26 28.74 19.76
CA LEU A 659 28.71 27.97 20.93
C LEU A 659 28.44 28.71 22.24
N LEU A 660 28.68 30.02 22.26
CA LEU A 660 28.45 30.88 23.41
C LEU A 660 26.96 30.91 23.79
N MET A 661 26.08 31.10 22.81
CA MET A 661 24.62 31.10 23.04
C MET A 661 24.13 29.73 23.48
N LYS A 662 24.64 28.66 22.87
CA LYS A 662 24.24 27.29 23.17
C LYS A 662 24.42 26.93 24.64
N LEU A 663 25.40 27.54 25.34
CA LEU A 663 25.58 27.38 26.79
C LEU A 663 24.35 27.81 27.61
N LEU A 664 23.58 28.80 27.18
CA LEU A 664 22.35 29.25 27.85
C LEU A 664 21.09 28.54 27.36
N PHE A 665 21.14 27.94 26.16
CA PHE A 665 20.03 27.21 25.54
C PHE A 665 20.29 25.69 25.52
N GLN A 666 20.63 25.14 26.68
CA GLN A 666 20.83 23.71 26.86
C GLN A 666 19.99 23.15 28.03
N PRO A 667 19.66 21.86 28.00
CA PRO A 667 18.78 21.24 29.01
C PRO A 667 19.53 20.82 30.29
N TYR A 668 20.84 21.00 30.38
CA TYR A 668 21.67 20.47 31.47
C TYR A 668 22.26 21.56 32.38
N ASN A 669 22.40 21.26 33.66
CA ASN A 669 23.06 22.14 34.64
C ASN A 669 24.58 22.05 34.55
N PHE A 670 25.24 23.20 34.72
CA PHE A 670 26.69 23.27 34.92
C PHE A 670 27.07 22.73 36.32
N ILE A 671 28.10 21.89 36.36
CA ILE A 671 28.88 21.59 37.56
C ILE A 671 30.31 22.06 37.29
N THR A 672 30.90 22.76 38.25
CA THR A 672 32.36 22.76 38.41
C THR A 672 32.69 21.75 39.50
N ARG A 673 33.25 20.58 39.17
CA ARG A 673 33.83 19.66 40.16
C ARG A 673 35.33 19.94 40.29
N LYS A 674 35.84 19.99 41.52
CA LYS A 674 37.28 19.90 41.79
C LYS A 674 37.61 18.40 41.92
N TYR A 675 38.54 17.90 41.12
CA TYR A 675 39.17 16.57 41.27
C TYR A 675 40.68 16.80 41.33
N ASP A 676 41.35 16.36 42.40
CA ASP A 676 42.82 16.44 42.57
C ASP A 676 43.47 17.75 42.10
N GLY A 677 43.03 18.89 42.63
CA GLY A 677 43.59 20.21 42.28
C GLY A 677 43.22 20.74 40.89
N LEU A 678 42.64 19.92 40.01
CA LEU A 678 42.12 20.30 38.69
C LEU A 678 40.60 20.57 38.76
N LYS A 679 40.18 21.77 38.37
CA LYS A 679 38.74 22.08 38.19
C LYS A 679 38.27 21.52 36.85
N VAL A 680 37.55 20.40 36.89
CA VAL A 680 36.87 19.84 35.71
C VAL A 680 35.45 20.43 35.64
N ARG A 681 35.12 21.08 34.54
CA ARG A 681 33.76 21.57 34.24
C ARG A 681 32.95 20.38 33.70
N ALA A 682 31.94 19.93 34.42
CA ALA A 682 31.11 18.76 34.10
C ALA A 682 29.62 19.13 34.13
N PHE A 683 28.74 18.38 33.46
CA PHE A 683 27.29 18.62 33.49
C PHE A 683 26.57 17.67 34.48
N GLY A 684 25.61 18.16 35.30
CA GLY A 684 24.74 17.37 36.20
C GLY A 684 24.82 17.60 37.74
N GLY A 685 23.86 18.32 38.36
CA GLY A 685 23.77 18.43 39.83
C GLY A 685 22.69 19.39 40.35
N ASN A 686 22.48 19.43 41.69
CA ASN A 686 21.45 20.22 42.41
C ASN A 686 21.74 21.74 42.52
N ARG A 687 22.21 22.41 41.46
CA ARG A 687 22.41 23.88 41.43
C ARG A 687 21.63 24.55 40.29
N LYS A 688 21.37 25.87 40.47
CA LYS A 688 20.50 26.73 39.65
C LYS A 688 20.76 26.57 38.13
N PHE A 689 19.67 26.41 37.37
CA PHE A 689 19.67 26.35 35.90
C PHE A 689 20.27 27.62 35.27
N PRO A 690 20.81 27.54 34.03
CA PRO A 690 21.25 28.72 33.32
C PRO A 690 20.11 29.76 33.25
N PRO A 691 20.38 31.05 33.50
CA PRO A 691 19.36 32.09 33.39
C PRO A 691 18.90 32.17 31.94
N ARG A 692 17.57 32.20 31.73
CA ARG A 692 16.98 32.35 30.40
C ARG A 692 17.45 33.63 29.73
N ALA A 693 17.61 33.63 28.42
CA ALA A 693 18.01 34.80 27.65
C ALA A 693 16.99 35.13 26.54
N PRO A 694 15.72 35.43 26.87
CA PRO A 694 14.69 35.70 25.85
C PRO A 694 15.03 36.92 24.98
N GLN A 695 15.71 37.92 25.55
CA GLN A 695 16.17 39.10 24.81
C GLN A 695 17.29 38.78 23.82
N ALA A 696 18.17 37.82 24.13
CA ALA A 696 19.19 37.37 23.20
C ALA A 696 18.56 36.61 22.01
N LEU A 697 17.57 35.76 22.28
CA LEU A 697 16.80 35.09 21.24
C LEU A 697 16.06 36.09 20.34
N ALA A 698 15.40 37.09 20.94
CA ALA A 698 14.72 38.15 20.19
C ALA A 698 15.69 38.98 19.33
N ALA A 699 16.89 39.28 19.84
CA ALA A 699 17.92 40.00 19.09
C ALA A 699 18.42 39.19 17.88
N LEU A 700 18.68 37.88 18.04
CA LEU A 700 19.04 37.00 16.91
C LEU A 700 17.95 36.96 15.85
N MET A 701 16.70 36.79 16.26
CA MET A 701 15.55 36.79 15.36
C MET A 701 15.32 38.14 14.65
N ALA A 702 15.89 39.23 15.17
CA ALA A 702 15.87 40.55 14.56
C ALA A 702 17.13 40.85 13.74
N GLY A 703 18.02 39.87 13.55
CA GLY A 703 19.29 40.03 12.82
C GLY A 703 20.42 40.70 13.61
N ASP A 704 20.24 40.99 14.91
CA ASP A 704 21.22 41.71 15.73
C ASP A 704 22.12 40.75 16.55
N LEU A 705 23.13 40.20 15.87
CA LEU A 705 24.09 39.26 16.47
C LEU A 705 24.90 39.89 17.62
N ASN A 706 25.27 41.16 17.47
CA ASN A 706 26.11 41.88 18.45
C ASN A 706 25.38 42.03 19.79
N ARG A 707 24.13 42.48 19.74
CA ARG A 707 23.28 42.60 20.94
C ARG A 707 23.04 41.23 21.58
N ALA A 708 22.78 40.20 20.78
CA ALA A 708 22.60 38.85 21.29
C ALA A 708 23.84 38.34 22.05
N VAL A 709 25.04 38.49 21.49
CA VAL A 709 26.30 38.07 22.14
C VAL A 709 26.57 38.88 23.41
N SER A 710 26.31 40.18 23.40
CA SER A 710 26.49 41.05 24.58
C SER A 710 25.59 40.61 25.75
N GLU A 711 24.32 40.32 25.46
CA GLU A 711 23.34 39.86 26.43
C GLU A 711 23.71 38.50 27.03
N VAL A 712 24.09 37.55 26.18
CA VAL A 712 24.53 36.21 26.62
C VAL A 712 25.80 36.29 27.45
N THR A 713 26.78 37.10 27.04
CA THR A 713 28.04 37.29 27.76
C THR A 713 27.80 37.83 29.16
N THR A 714 26.92 38.82 29.29
CA THR A 714 26.55 39.42 30.59
C THR A 714 25.92 38.38 31.51
N ARG A 715 25.00 37.57 30.99
CA ARG A 715 24.34 36.49 31.75
C ARG A 715 25.32 35.38 32.17
N LEU A 716 26.22 34.96 31.28
CA LEU A 716 27.23 33.94 31.58
C LEU A 716 28.22 34.43 32.65
N ARG A 717 28.59 35.73 32.65
CA ARG A 717 29.40 36.34 33.71
C ARG A 717 28.69 36.31 35.06
N ALA A 718 27.39 36.58 35.09
CA ALA A 718 26.58 36.44 36.31
C ALA A 718 26.54 35.00 36.84
N CYS A 719 26.71 33.99 35.97
CA CYS A 719 26.86 32.58 36.34
C CYS A 719 28.29 32.19 36.73
N GLY A 720 29.23 33.13 36.74
CA GLY A 720 30.63 32.88 37.11
C GLY A 720 31.46 32.21 36.01
N LEU A 721 31.05 32.29 34.75
CA LEU A 721 31.86 31.97 33.57
C LEU A 721 32.52 33.24 33.03
N SER A 722 33.67 33.11 32.38
CA SER A 722 34.43 34.25 31.83
C SER A 722 34.60 34.08 30.31
N PRO A 723 33.57 34.40 29.50
CA PRO A 723 33.66 34.30 28.05
C PRO A 723 34.83 35.13 27.49
N VAL A 724 35.56 34.56 26.53
CA VAL A 724 36.63 35.24 25.80
C VAL A 724 36.03 36.38 24.98
N LYS A 725 36.74 37.53 24.89
CA LYS A 725 36.32 38.62 24.01
C LYS A 725 36.44 38.15 22.56
N MET A 726 35.37 38.28 21.78
CA MET A 726 35.35 37.84 20.39
C MET A 726 35.02 39.02 19.49
N GLU A 727 35.66 39.08 18.34
CA GLU A 727 35.23 39.94 17.24
C GLU A 727 34.04 39.29 16.53
N ILE A 728 32.97 40.06 16.36
CA ILE A 728 31.73 39.59 15.76
C ILE A 728 31.62 40.28 14.41
N PRO A 729 31.85 39.58 13.30
CA PRO A 729 31.63 40.17 11.98
C PRO A 729 30.15 40.50 11.80
N THR A 730 29.85 41.52 11.00
CA THR A 730 28.49 41.78 10.53
C THR A 730 28.02 40.58 9.72
N GLN A 731 26.84 40.07 10.02
CA GLN A 731 26.25 38.90 9.38
C GLN A 731 24.88 39.26 8.78
N SER A 732 24.39 38.44 7.85
CA SER A 732 23.04 38.58 7.31
C SER A 732 21.97 38.24 8.36
N SER A 733 20.77 38.80 8.20
CA SER A 733 19.62 38.45 9.05
C SER A 733 19.35 36.94 9.02
N ASP A 734 19.40 36.33 7.83
CA ASP A 734 19.17 34.91 7.63
C ASP A 734 20.16 34.04 8.43
N TYR A 735 21.42 34.44 8.49
CA TYR A 735 22.43 33.73 9.27
C TYR A 735 22.16 33.84 10.78
N CYS A 736 21.76 35.01 11.26
CA CYS A 736 21.36 35.21 12.66
C CYS A 736 20.14 34.36 13.04
N GLU A 737 19.13 34.30 12.17
CA GLU A 737 17.94 33.46 12.36
C GLU A 737 18.28 31.97 12.34
N ARG A 738 19.23 31.55 11.48
CA ARG A 738 19.73 30.16 11.41
C ARG A 738 20.54 29.78 12.65
N ILE A 739 21.35 30.69 13.20
CA ILE A 739 21.98 30.51 14.51
C ILE A 739 20.92 30.29 15.59
N ALA A 740 19.85 31.09 15.60
CA ALA A 740 18.76 30.92 16.56
C ALA A 740 18.08 29.54 16.40
N ALA A 741 17.83 29.09 15.17
CA ALA A 741 17.24 27.79 14.90
C ALA A 741 18.15 26.66 15.41
N ALA A 742 19.45 26.75 15.16
CA ALA A 742 20.45 25.78 15.62
C ALA A 742 20.50 25.63 17.15
N LEU A 743 20.04 26.61 17.93
CA LEU A 743 19.95 26.48 19.39
C LEU A 743 18.91 25.44 19.83
N LEU A 744 17.93 25.12 18.98
CA LEU A 744 16.97 24.05 19.23
C LEU A 744 17.61 22.65 19.11
N VAL A 745 18.65 22.49 18.29
CA VAL A 745 19.25 21.18 17.96
C VAL A 745 19.99 20.57 19.17
N PRO A 746 19.65 19.36 19.65
CA PRO A 746 20.37 18.73 20.76
C PRO A 746 21.84 18.42 20.44
N LEU A 747 22.73 18.75 21.38
CA LEU A 747 24.15 18.43 21.34
C LEU A 747 24.53 17.59 22.56
N SER A 748 25.53 16.71 22.40
CA SER A 748 26.01 15.86 23.49
C SER A 748 26.62 16.70 24.62
N THR A 749 26.50 16.22 25.86
CA THR A 749 27.12 16.87 27.03
C THR A 749 28.64 16.93 26.92
N PHE A 750 29.24 15.98 26.18
CA PHE A 750 30.66 15.94 25.88
C PHE A 750 31.10 17.14 25.01
N TYR A 751 30.40 17.43 23.92
CA TYR A 751 30.70 18.60 23.08
C TYR A 751 30.42 19.90 23.81
N MET A 752 29.37 19.93 24.63
CA MET A 752 29.08 21.10 25.46
C MET A 752 30.20 21.38 26.48
N SER A 753 30.83 20.36 27.07
CA SER A 753 31.92 20.59 28.02
C SER A 753 33.18 21.10 27.32
N GLN A 754 33.50 20.55 26.14
CA GLN A 754 34.62 21.03 25.32
C GLN A 754 34.40 22.46 24.82
N SER A 755 33.17 22.82 24.46
CA SER A 755 32.82 24.17 24.00
C SER A 755 33.12 25.22 25.07
N ILE A 756 32.88 24.89 26.35
CA ILE A 756 33.19 25.79 27.47
C ILE A 756 34.70 26.08 27.54
N ASP A 757 35.55 25.08 27.32
CA ASP A 757 37.01 25.25 27.35
C ASP A 757 37.51 26.06 26.16
N MET A 758 36.80 26.03 25.03
CA MET A 758 37.12 26.82 23.84
C MET A 758 36.74 28.30 23.97
N ILE A 759 35.63 28.62 24.65
CA ILE A 759 35.05 29.98 24.63
C ILE A 759 35.08 30.71 25.97
N CYS A 760 35.52 30.07 27.05
CA CYS A 760 35.67 30.70 28.36
C CYS A 760 37.10 30.56 28.89
N ASN A 761 37.66 31.64 29.43
CA ASN A 761 38.96 31.60 30.08
C ASN A 761 38.96 30.58 31.24
N PRO A 762 40.05 29.81 31.43
CA PRO A 762 40.24 29.07 32.68
C PRO A 762 40.23 30.08 33.83
N LYS A 763 39.53 29.75 34.93
CA LYS A 763 39.55 30.63 36.11
C LYS A 763 40.98 30.64 36.64
N MET A 764 41.71 31.74 36.43
CA MET A 764 42.91 32.05 37.20
C MET A 764 42.50 31.99 38.67
N GLU A 765 43.19 31.17 39.46
CA GLU A 765 43.07 31.28 40.90
C GLU A 765 43.59 32.66 41.30
N ASP A 766 42.77 33.43 42.00
CA ASP A 766 43.31 34.45 42.89
C ASP A 766 44.25 33.71 43.85
N LYS A 767 45.56 33.86 43.63
CA LYS A 767 46.64 33.34 44.49
C LYS A 767 46.66 33.98 45.89
N ASN A 768 45.63 34.71 46.28
CA ASN A 768 45.51 35.33 47.59
C ASN A 768 44.19 34.91 48.27
N LYS A 769 44.18 33.72 48.86
CA LYS A 769 43.37 33.38 50.02
C LYS A 769 44.14 32.48 50.95
#